data_AF-A0A7S4QEY9-F1
#
_entry.id   AF-A0A7S4QEY9-F1
#
_cell.length_a   1.000
_cell.length_b   1.000
_cell.length_c   1.000
_cell.angle_alpha   90.00
_cell.angle_beta   90.00
_cell.angle_gamma   90.00
#
_symmetry.space_group_name_H-M   'P 1'
#
loop_
_entity.id
_entity.type
_entity.pdbx_description
1 polymer ?
#
loop_
_entity_poly.entity_id
_entity_poly.type
_entity_poly.pdbx_seq_one_letter_code
_entity_poly.pdbx_strand_id
1 'polypeptide(L)'
;MSSIPQSIYLFSTSILLLVSSLSIGHITSSYPLSQLGARPDGSTLLSWCTNQFLQQKGVVGYDVIQGAFSPWIRILLHTSLYIATWSFFLFLMECTSTDSPPLVTSFASTTILYGTIFFYNIKYGGAVSDPGNARSDKIRRKPQWTDVKTNFTQVFTNTSNTVKWRCAVAEDSHTVTKCRFGVSEDNNEKVNITGEPAGRQIWTTLQRKDEESKDESKLEEDAIMEMACGGREVGFNPSKNPNSCDQIFRAQQIKSYLSISPNHTLPCTKTKPNTPLEAAKKAIHFYSMLQTEDGHWAGDYGGPHFLMPGVIIAWYVMGRPDEMLDKHQCNMMMHYITVHQQTDGGWGTHIESPSTMFGTVLNYVALRLLDPHNKHTPVCQKARSFITEQGGAIMASSWAKFWLCLLGCMEWEGHNSVPPEMWLLPNWIPFHPGRLWCHCRMVYLPMGYLYGARFVYPNAETDALIASLREELYTEPYESIAWDQTRHLVAPMDNYSPIPWVMEFLQNCLALYERWFIFQPFKNWVRKKALKFSVEYMDAEDISTNYIDIGPVNKALNMVSAYHAAGNNVKEPKVQKHMMRIPDYLWLAEDGMKMQGYNGSQCWDTSFAIQAVYECGLLDEFPDLSKKVWAYLERTQILSTEVSQDTPAF
;
A
#
# COMPACT_ATOMS: atom_id res chain seq x y z
N MET A 1 67.71 -1.56 8.66
CA MET A 1 67.17 -0.19 8.58
C MET A 1 66.88 0.29 9.99
N SER A 2 67.39 1.48 10.31
CA SER A 2 67.53 2.08 11.64
C SER A 2 66.28 2.00 12.52
N SER A 3 66.44 1.47 13.73
CA SER A 3 65.46 1.50 14.80
C SER A 3 65.07 2.94 15.13
N ILE A 4 63.82 3.31 14.86
CA ILE A 4 63.22 4.52 15.41
C ILE A 4 63.26 4.37 16.94
N PRO A 5 63.86 5.31 17.70
CA PRO A 5 63.92 5.22 19.15
C PRO A 5 62.51 5.08 19.74
N GLN A 6 62.31 4.16 20.69
CA GLN A 6 61.05 3.96 21.42
C GLN A 6 60.46 5.27 21.98
N SER A 7 61.31 6.26 22.27
CA SER A 7 60.91 7.60 22.69
C SER A 7 60.13 8.37 21.64
N ILE A 8 60.40 8.20 20.34
CA ILE A 8 59.65 8.83 19.25
C ILE A 8 58.26 8.20 19.11
N TYR A 9 58.15 6.88 19.34
CA TYR A 9 56.87 6.18 19.35
C TYR A 9 56.01 6.56 20.56
N LEU A 10 56.59 6.63 21.76
CA LEU A 10 55.89 7.11 22.95
C LEU A 10 55.46 8.57 22.81
N PHE A 11 56.29 9.41 22.19
CA PHE A 11 55.98 10.81 21.95
C PHE A 11 54.86 10.99 20.92
N SER A 12 54.87 10.25 19.81
CA SER A 12 53.81 10.30 18.80
C SER A 12 52.49 9.73 19.31
N THR A 13 52.52 8.65 20.09
CA THR A 13 51.31 8.05 20.71
C THR A 13 50.72 8.97 21.78
N SER A 14 51.57 9.64 22.56
CA SER A 14 51.13 10.64 23.55
C SER A 14 50.55 11.88 22.89
N ILE A 15 51.13 12.35 21.78
CA ILE A 15 50.57 13.44 20.97
C ILE A 15 49.23 13.02 20.37
N LEU A 16 49.10 11.79 19.86
CA LEU A 16 47.82 11.32 19.31
C LEU A 16 46.74 11.25 20.40
N LEU A 17 47.07 10.71 21.58
CA LEU A 17 46.16 10.66 22.72
C LEU A 17 45.79 12.07 23.22
N LEU A 18 46.76 12.99 23.25
CA LEU A 18 46.53 14.39 23.65
C LEU A 18 45.69 15.14 22.62
N VAL A 19 45.95 14.98 21.32
CA VAL A 19 45.15 15.58 20.24
C VAL A 19 43.74 14.98 20.23
N SER A 20 43.60 13.68 20.43
CA SER A 20 42.29 13.00 20.52
C SER A 20 41.49 13.50 21.73
N SER A 21 42.12 13.60 22.90
CA SER A 21 41.47 14.08 24.12
C SER A 21 41.17 15.59 24.09
N LEU A 22 42.02 16.40 23.47
CA LEU A 22 41.76 17.83 23.22
C LEU A 22 40.67 18.03 22.15
N SER A 23 40.62 17.21 21.10
CA SER A 23 39.52 17.22 20.13
C SER A 23 38.20 16.79 20.77
N ILE A 24 38.20 15.73 21.61
CA ILE A 24 37.02 15.32 22.38
C ILE A 24 36.61 16.42 23.38
N GLY A 25 37.57 17.05 24.06
CA GLY A 25 37.33 18.17 24.98
C GLY A 25 36.76 19.41 24.28
N HIS A 26 37.30 19.77 23.12
CA HIS A 26 36.83 20.92 22.34
C HIS A 26 35.47 20.65 21.66
N ILE A 27 35.20 19.41 21.27
CA ILE A 27 33.90 18.98 20.71
C ILE A 27 32.83 18.91 21.81
N THR A 28 33.18 18.53 23.04
CA THR A 28 32.26 18.48 24.18
C THR A 28 31.95 19.86 24.76
N SER A 29 32.82 20.86 24.58
CA SER A 29 32.62 22.22 25.11
C SER A 29 31.96 23.21 24.15
N SER A 30 31.88 22.91 22.84
CA SER A 30 31.64 23.95 21.82
C SER A 30 30.30 23.89 21.08
N TYR A 31 29.35 23.04 21.48
CA TYR A 31 28.01 23.02 20.88
C TYR A 31 26.90 23.00 21.94
N PRO A 32 26.03 24.02 21.99
CA PRO A 32 24.85 23.97 22.85
C PRO A 32 23.89 22.90 22.34
N LEU A 33 23.66 21.89 23.18
CA LEU A 33 22.74 20.75 22.98
C LEU A 33 21.29 21.18 22.65
N SER A 34 20.96 22.47 22.80
CA SER A 34 19.67 23.06 22.46
C SER A 34 19.34 23.06 20.95
N GLN A 35 20.29 22.74 20.07
CA GLN A 35 20.05 22.64 18.62
C GLN A 35 19.64 21.23 18.14
N LEU A 36 19.64 20.23 19.02
CA LEU A 36 19.19 18.88 18.72
C LEU A 36 17.71 18.78 19.14
N GLY A 37 16.81 18.86 18.15
CA GLY A 37 15.36 18.83 18.37
C GLY A 37 14.91 17.67 19.26
N ALA A 38 13.99 17.99 20.18
CA ALA A 38 13.50 17.24 21.34
C ALA A 38 14.36 17.39 22.62
N ARG A 39 13.81 18.17 23.57
CA ARG A 39 14.45 18.67 24.81
C ARG A 39 15.16 17.56 25.61
N PRO A 40 16.49 17.61 25.76
CA PRO A 40 17.18 16.83 26.78
C PRO A 40 17.23 17.63 28.10
N ASP A 41 16.69 17.08 29.18
CA ASP A 41 16.98 17.59 30.52
C ASP A 41 18.40 17.17 30.92
N GLY A 42 19.23 18.16 31.27
CA GLY A 42 20.60 17.96 31.72
C GLY A 42 21.61 18.86 30.99
N SER A 43 22.48 19.53 31.75
CA SER A 43 23.48 20.46 31.22
C SER A 43 24.81 19.81 30.83
N THR A 44 24.96 18.50 31.01
CA THR A 44 26.22 17.77 30.73
C THR A 44 25.97 16.41 30.10
N LEU A 45 26.95 15.92 29.33
CA LEU A 45 26.92 14.60 28.69
C LEU A 45 26.75 13.46 29.71
N LEU A 46 27.32 13.61 30.91
CA LEU A 46 27.21 12.63 31.99
C LEU A 46 25.78 12.57 32.54
N SER A 47 25.13 13.74 32.76
CA SER A 47 23.74 13.75 33.25
C SER A 47 22.77 13.21 32.21
N TRP A 48 23.05 13.46 30.93
CA TRP A 48 22.34 12.81 29.81
C TRP A 48 22.49 11.29 29.89
N CYS A 49 23.72 10.75 29.93
CA CYS A 49 23.94 9.31 30.04
C CYS A 49 23.24 8.67 31.26
N THR A 50 23.30 9.28 32.44
CA THR A 50 22.63 8.73 33.64
C THR A 50 21.11 8.72 33.52
N ASN A 51 20.49 9.77 32.96
CA ASN A 51 19.04 9.79 32.74
C ASN A 51 18.62 8.79 31.64
N GLN A 52 19.49 8.56 30.65
CA GLN A 52 19.27 7.64 29.54
C GLN A 52 19.35 6.15 29.92
N PHE A 53 20.26 5.77 30.82
CA PHE A 53 20.41 4.37 31.24
C PHE A 53 19.51 3.97 32.41
N LEU A 54 19.05 4.93 33.24
CA LEU A 54 18.26 4.63 34.44
C LEU A 54 16.77 4.97 34.31
N GLN A 55 16.34 5.84 33.36
CA GLN A 55 14.94 6.31 33.29
C GLN A 55 14.18 5.95 32.00
N GLN A 56 14.68 5.01 31.18
CA GLN A 56 13.97 4.45 30.01
C GLN A 56 13.33 5.49 29.04
N LYS A 57 14.00 6.61 28.75
CA LYS A 57 13.57 7.50 27.67
C LYS A 57 14.41 7.24 26.42
N GLY A 58 13.72 7.02 25.30
CA GLY A 58 14.23 6.38 24.08
C GLY A 58 15.52 7.00 23.51
N VAL A 59 16.36 6.14 22.93
CA VAL A 59 17.62 6.54 22.29
C VAL A 59 17.41 6.76 20.79
N VAL A 60 18.13 7.72 20.20
CA VAL A 60 18.14 7.96 18.75
C VAL A 60 18.56 6.69 18.03
N GLY A 61 17.68 6.15 17.19
CA GLY A 61 17.88 4.88 16.52
C GLY A 61 17.55 3.64 17.37
N TYR A 62 17.00 3.78 18.57
CA TYR A 62 16.42 2.70 19.36
C TYR A 62 14.89 2.80 19.32
N ASP A 63 14.26 1.83 18.69
CA ASP A 63 12.81 1.67 18.67
C ASP A 63 12.36 1.01 19.99
N VAL A 64 11.59 1.76 20.77
CA VAL A 64 11.08 1.34 22.09
C VAL A 64 10.00 0.25 21.94
N ILE A 65 9.25 0.25 20.84
CA ILE A 65 8.21 -0.74 20.54
C ILE A 65 8.87 -2.07 20.13
N GLN A 66 9.97 -2.01 19.39
CA GLN A 66 10.71 -3.20 18.96
C GLN A 66 11.81 -3.65 19.93
N GLY A 67 12.11 -2.89 21.00
CA GLY A 67 13.19 -3.16 21.96
C GLY A 67 14.58 -3.18 21.32
N ALA A 68 14.88 -2.22 20.44
CA ALA A 68 15.73 -2.50 19.29
C ALA A 68 16.50 -1.30 18.72
N PHE A 69 17.84 -1.37 18.67
CA PHE A 69 18.65 -0.45 17.84
C PHE A 69 18.42 -0.66 16.34
N SER A 70 18.70 0.38 15.54
CA SER A 70 18.58 0.33 14.09
C SER A 70 19.44 -0.80 13.50
N PRO A 71 18.98 -1.44 12.40
CA PRO A 71 19.70 -2.42 11.59
C PRO A 71 21.23 -2.26 11.55
N TRP A 72 21.70 -1.07 11.15
CA TRP A 72 23.12 -0.78 10.97
C TRP A 72 23.88 -0.63 12.29
N ILE A 73 23.27 0.03 13.28
CA ILE A 73 23.86 0.20 14.61
C ILE A 73 24.04 -1.16 15.28
N ARG A 74 23.11 -2.10 15.09
CA ARG A 74 23.23 -3.47 15.60
C ARG A 74 24.33 -4.29 14.96
N ILE A 75 24.42 -4.29 13.62
CA ILE A 75 25.51 -4.99 12.92
C ILE A 75 26.85 -4.48 13.44
N LEU A 76 27.00 -3.16 13.56
CA LEU A 76 28.22 -2.55 14.04
C LEU A 76 28.47 -2.88 15.52
N LEU A 77 27.45 -2.88 16.38
CA LEU A 77 27.59 -3.32 17.78
C LEU A 77 28.05 -4.78 17.88
N HIS A 78 27.42 -5.69 17.16
CA HIS A 78 27.79 -7.12 17.19
C HIS A 78 29.17 -7.37 16.58
N THR A 79 29.50 -6.69 15.49
CA THR A 79 30.82 -6.80 14.84
C THR A 79 31.91 -6.20 15.72
N SER A 80 31.64 -5.04 16.33
CA SER A 80 32.57 -4.40 17.28
C SER A 80 32.75 -5.26 18.53
N LEU A 81 31.67 -5.87 19.04
CA LEU A 81 31.74 -6.78 20.17
C LEU A 81 32.56 -8.02 19.81
N TYR A 82 32.25 -8.69 18.70
CA TYR A 82 32.99 -9.87 18.22
C TYR A 82 34.48 -9.59 18.01
N ILE A 83 34.81 -8.47 17.37
CA ILE A 83 36.21 -8.07 17.16
C ILE A 83 36.87 -7.74 18.50
N ALA A 84 36.19 -7.02 19.41
CA ALA A 84 36.73 -6.72 20.73
C ALA A 84 36.98 -7.99 21.56
N THR A 85 36.07 -8.96 21.56
CA THR A 85 36.29 -10.26 22.22
C THR A 85 37.41 -11.05 21.55
N TRP A 86 37.49 -11.03 20.22
CA TRP A 86 38.56 -11.73 19.50
C TRP A 86 39.93 -11.11 19.75
N SER A 87 40.01 -9.79 19.73
CA SER A 87 41.21 -9.04 20.05
C SER A 87 41.61 -9.20 21.53
N PHE A 88 40.65 -9.32 22.45
CA PHE A 88 40.91 -9.63 23.86
C PHE A 88 41.41 -11.06 24.05
N PHE A 89 40.86 -12.02 23.31
CA PHE A 89 41.32 -13.41 23.30
C PHE A 89 42.75 -13.53 22.78
N LEU A 90 43.08 -12.82 21.68
CA LEU A 90 44.45 -12.75 21.15
C LEU A 90 45.40 -12.11 22.17
N PHE A 91 44.98 -11.05 22.86
CA PHE A 91 45.76 -10.43 23.94
C PHE A 91 46.04 -11.40 25.10
N LEU A 92 45.04 -12.19 25.53
CA LEU A 92 45.21 -13.20 26.58
C LEU A 92 46.15 -14.35 26.17
N MET A 93 46.05 -14.80 24.91
CA MET A 93 46.94 -15.81 24.32
C MET A 93 48.40 -15.32 24.22
N GLU A 94 48.61 -14.02 24.10
CA GLU A 94 49.94 -13.44 23.97
C GLU A 94 50.57 -13.13 25.34
N CYS A 95 49.76 -12.77 26.35
CA CYS A 95 50.22 -12.63 27.74
C CYS A 95 50.78 -13.93 28.33
N THR A 96 50.53 -15.09 27.72
CA THR A 96 51.10 -16.38 28.10
C THR A 96 52.33 -16.77 27.27
N SER A 97 52.72 -15.98 26.25
CA SER A 97 53.91 -16.21 25.42
C SER A 97 55.01 -15.21 25.76
N THR A 98 56.22 -15.67 26.05
CA THR A 98 57.30 -14.85 26.63
C THR A 98 58.16 -14.08 25.63
N ASP A 99 57.92 -14.15 24.31
CA ASP A 99 58.91 -13.73 23.30
C ASP A 99 58.40 -12.80 22.15
N SER A 100 57.31 -12.04 22.33
CA SER A 100 56.77 -11.16 21.27
C SER A 100 56.74 -9.66 21.66
N PRO A 101 57.10 -8.70 20.78
CA PRO A 101 57.00 -7.26 21.05
C PRO A 101 55.52 -6.79 21.01
N PRO A 102 55.16 -5.69 21.71
CA PRO A 102 53.79 -5.47 22.15
C PRO A 102 52.86 -5.05 21.01
N LEU A 103 51.94 -5.94 20.61
CA LEU A 103 50.78 -5.62 19.77
C LEU A 103 49.69 -4.83 20.53
N VAL A 104 49.96 -4.38 21.76
CA VAL A 104 49.07 -3.58 22.62
C VAL A 104 48.67 -2.25 21.96
N THR A 105 49.57 -1.67 21.15
CA THR A 105 49.26 -0.49 20.34
C THR A 105 48.28 -0.79 19.22
N SER A 106 48.30 -2.00 18.63
CA SER A 106 47.33 -2.44 17.63
C SER A 106 45.95 -2.61 18.24
N PHE A 107 45.86 -3.22 19.44
CA PHE A 107 44.58 -3.36 20.15
C PHE A 107 43.96 -1.98 20.44
N ALA A 108 44.71 -1.08 21.09
CA ALA A 108 44.21 0.24 21.46
C ALA A 108 43.82 1.10 20.24
N SER A 109 44.63 1.11 19.18
CA SER A 109 44.33 1.88 17.96
C SER A 109 43.14 1.32 17.20
N THR A 110 42.96 0.01 17.21
CA THR A 110 41.81 -0.67 16.60
C THR A 110 40.53 -0.35 17.39
N THR A 111 40.57 -0.44 18.73
CA THR A 111 39.44 -0.06 19.58
C THR A 111 39.07 1.41 19.45
N ILE A 112 40.05 2.33 19.37
CA ILE A 112 39.80 3.77 19.20
C ILE A 112 39.23 4.08 17.81
N LEU A 113 39.78 3.49 16.74
CA LEU A 113 39.27 3.67 15.38
C LEU A 113 37.82 3.21 15.27
N TYR A 114 37.49 2.04 15.82
CA TYR A 114 36.12 1.52 15.78
C TYR A 114 35.18 2.27 16.71
N GLY A 115 35.62 2.70 17.89
CA GLY A 115 34.86 3.61 18.75
C GLY A 115 34.54 4.92 18.03
N THR A 116 35.49 5.46 17.27
CA THR A 116 35.30 6.69 16.48
C THR A 116 34.33 6.47 15.32
N ILE A 117 34.44 5.35 14.59
CA ILE A 117 33.47 4.95 13.56
C ILE A 117 32.08 4.75 14.16
N PHE A 118 31.98 4.13 15.33
CA PHE A 118 30.72 3.93 16.06
C PHE A 118 30.05 5.26 16.43
N PHE A 119 30.79 6.19 17.05
CA PHE A 119 30.24 7.51 17.41
C PHE A 119 29.93 8.38 16.20
N TYR A 120 30.74 8.32 15.14
CA TYR A 120 30.47 9.01 13.88
C TYR A 120 29.17 8.50 13.26
N ASN A 121 28.96 7.19 13.20
CA ASN A 121 27.74 6.62 12.61
C ASN A 121 26.50 6.79 13.49
N ILE A 122 26.62 6.87 14.82
CA ILE A 122 25.48 7.28 15.67
C ILE A 122 25.11 8.74 15.42
N LYS A 123 26.10 9.61 15.19
CA LYS A 123 25.89 11.04 14.97
C LYS A 123 25.39 11.37 13.55
N TYR A 124 25.80 10.61 12.55
CA TYR A 124 25.55 10.90 11.13
C TYR A 124 24.78 9.80 10.38
N GLY A 125 24.52 8.66 11.01
CA GLY A 125 23.67 7.60 10.46
C GLY A 125 22.22 8.09 10.44
N GLY A 126 21.68 8.30 9.25
CA GLY A 126 20.30 8.72 9.07
C GLY A 126 19.30 7.78 9.73
N ALA A 127 18.11 8.29 10.03
CA ALA A 127 17.01 7.47 10.52
C ALA A 127 16.68 6.34 9.53
N VAL A 128 16.15 5.24 10.03
CA VAL A 128 15.71 4.08 9.21
C VAL A 128 14.62 4.48 8.20
N SER A 129 13.95 5.61 8.45
CA SER A 129 12.98 6.25 7.58
C SER A 129 13.36 7.72 7.35
N ASP A 130 14.41 7.97 6.56
CA ASP A 130 14.54 9.26 5.88
C ASP A 130 13.80 9.14 4.54
N PRO A 131 12.60 9.74 4.37
CA PRO A 131 11.84 9.67 3.12
C PRO A 131 12.58 10.31 1.93
N GLY A 132 13.77 10.86 2.16
CA GLY A 132 14.54 11.60 1.18
C GLY A 132 13.99 13.01 1.03
N ASN A 133 14.85 13.91 0.57
CA ASN A 133 14.39 15.24 0.13
C ASN A 133 13.56 15.11 -1.15
N ALA A 134 12.79 16.15 -1.47
CA ALA A 134 12.15 16.27 -2.78
C ALA A 134 13.18 16.00 -3.89
N ARG A 135 12.76 15.27 -4.94
CA ARG A 135 13.59 14.92 -6.09
C ARG A 135 14.47 16.10 -6.52
N SER A 136 15.76 15.85 -6.76
CA SER A 136 16.64 16.83 -7.42
C SER A 136 16.07 17.26 -8.76
N ASP A 137 15.43 16.34 -9.48
CA ASP A 137 14.85 16.54 -10.80
C ASP A 137 13.33 16.34 -10.82
N LYS A 138 12.57 17.43 -11.01
CA LYS A 138 11.12 17.37 -11.16
C LYS A 138 10.73 16.57 -12.41
N ILE A 139 9.68 15.75 -12.34
CA ILE A 139 9.07 15.14 -13.52
C ILE A 139 8.58 16.27 -14.43
N ARG A 140 9.21 16.42 -15.60
CA ARG A 140 8.87 17.49 -16.55
C ARG A 140 7.64 17.17 -17.40
N ARG A 141 7.27 15.89 -17.51
CA ARG A 141 6.07 15.44 -18.24
C ARG A 141 4.82 15.78 -17.42
N LYS A 142 3.82 16.32 -18.09
CA LYS A 142 2.50 16.59 -17.51
C LYS A 142 1.50 15.61 -18.11
N PRO A 143 0.55 15.08 -17.32
CA PRO A 143 -0.51 14.28 -17.89
C PRO A 143 -1.41 15.14 -18.78
N GLN A 144 -1.94 14.54 -19.84
CA GLN A 144 -2.82 15.22 -20.79
C GLN A 144 -3.96 14.29 -21.20
N TRP A 145 -5.17 14.82 -21.24
CA TRP A 145 -6.36 14.10 -21.66
C TRP A 145 -7.04 14.81 -22.82
N THR A 146 -7.79 14.05 -23.60
CA THR A 146 -8.66 14.63 -24.63
C THR A 146 -9.80 15.37 -23.94
N ASP A 147 -10.13 16.59 -24.38
CA ASP A 147 -11.25 17.38 -23.84
C ASP A 147 -12.59 16.80 -24.34
N VAL A 148 -12.97 15.66 -23.78
CA VAL A 148 -14.21 14.94 -24.08
C VAL A 148 -14.94 14.70 -22.76
N LYS A 149 -16.18 15.18 -22.69
CA LYS A 149 -17.07 14.91 -21.56
C LYS A 149 -17.79 13.59 -21.78
N THR A 150 -17.68 12.68 -20.84
CA THR A 150 -18.53 11.49 -20.77
C THR A 150 -19.79 11.82 -19.99
N ASN A 151 -20.93 11.75 -20.66
CA ASN A 151 -22.22 11.89 -20.00
C ASN A 151 -22.56 10.58 -19.31
N PHE A 152 -22.42 10.58 -17.98
CA PHE A 152 -22.79 9.45 -17.12
C PHE A 152 -24.32 9.37 -16.88
N THR A 153 -25.11 10.26 -17.49
CA THR A 153 -26.58 10.33 -17.35
C THR A 153 -27.31 9.06 -17.76
N GLN A 154 -26.71 8.15 -18.53
CA GLN A 154 -27.34 6.85 -18.85
C GLN A 154 -27.50 5.94 -17.62
N VAL A 155 -26.82 6.20 -16.51
CA VAL A 155 -27.09 5.53 -15.21
C VAL A 155 -28.26 6.19 -14.46
N PHE A 156 -28.65 7.40 -14.84
CA PHE A 156 -29.74 8.18 -14.22
C PHE A 156 -31.05 8.15 -15.04
N THR A 157 -31.00 7.97 -16.36
CA THR A 157 -32.20 8.09 -17.21
C THR A 157 -33.04 6.82 -17.18
N ASN A 158 -34.31 6.93 -16.74
CA ASN A 158 -35.37 5.92 -16.87
C ASN A 158 -35.60 5.53 -18.35
N THR A 159 -34.73 4.67 -18.89
CA THR A 159 -35.01 3.89 -20.10
C THR A 159 -35.01 2.43 -19.71
N SER A 160 -35.91 1.64 -20.31
CA SER A 160 -36.21 0.24 -19.95
C SER A 160 -35.02 -0.75 -19.98
N ASN A 161 -33.82 -0.28 -20.37
CA ASN A 161 -32.58 -1.05 -20.50
C ASN A 161 -31.40 -0.51 -19.65
N THR A 162 -31.63 0.45 -18.74
CA THR A 162 -30.55 1.04 -17.91
C THR A 162 -30.47 0.41 -16.53
N VAL A 163 -29.25 0.05 -16.13
CA VAL A 163 -28.96 -0.61 -14.85
C VAL A 163 -28.86 0.48 -13.78
N LYS A 164 -29.75 0.43 -12.79
CA LYS A 164 -29.72 1.37 -11.65
C LYS A 164 -28.76 0.85 -10.59
N TRP A 165 -27.89 1.73 -10.10
CA TRP A 165 -26.93 1.44 -9.03
C TRP A 165 -27.36 2.08 -7.71
N ARG A 166 -27.06 1.43 -6.59
CA ARG A 166 -27.19 2.01 -5.26
C ARG A 166 -25.97 1.71 -4.40
N CYS A 167 -25.65 2.62 -3.49
CA CYS A 167 -24.67 2.38 -2.43
C CYS A 167 -25.39 1.75 -1.22
N ALA A 168 -25.04 0.53 -0.87
CA ALA A 168 -25.50 -0.17 0.31
C ALA A 168 -24.50 0.05 1.45
N VAL A 169 -24.99 0.49 2.61
CA VAL A 169 -24.16 0.81 3.79
C VAL A 169 -24.55 -0.06 4.98
N ALA A 170 -23.67 -0.16 5.98
CA ALA A 170 -23.96 -0.84 7.25
C ALA A 170 -24.59 -2.25 7.08
N GLU A 171 -25.71 -2.52 7.75
CA GLU A 171 -26.37 -3.85 7.75
C GLU A 171 -26.92 -4.23 6.37
N ASP A 172 -27.38 -3.26 5.59
CA ASP A 172 -27.83 -3.49 4.22
C ASP A 172 -26.67 -3.99 3.35
N SER A 173 -25.45 -3.49 3.55
CA SER A 173 -24.26 -4.02 2.85
C SER A 173 -24.04 -5.51 3.15
N HIS A 174 -24.25 -5.95 4.40
CA HIS A 174 -24.12 -7.36 4.80
C HIS A 174 -25.22 -8.21 4.15
N THR A 175 -26.46 -7.73 4.17
CA THR A 175 -27.61 -8.39 3.55
C THR A 175 -27.39 -8.59 2.05
N VAL A 176 -26.98 -7.54 1.33
CA VAL A 176 -26.65 -7.61 -0.10
C VAL A 176 -25.55 -8.65 -0.37
N THR A 177 -24.52 -8.71 0.47
CA THR A 177 -23.41 -9.66 0.29
C THR A 177 -23.86 -11.11 0.54
N LYS A 178 -24.63 -11.37 1.59
CA LYS A 178 -25.21 -12.70 1.87
C LYS A 178 -26.06 -13.20 0.70
N CYS A 179 -26.93 -12.33 0.17
CA CYS A 179 -27.76 -12.62 -1.00
C CYS A 179 -26.92 -12.96 -2.23
N ARG A 180 -25.87 -12.16 -2.52
CA ARG A 180 -24.99 -12.36 -3.68
C ARG A 180 -24.27 -13.71 -3.66
N PHE A 181 -23.89 -14.19 -2.48
CA PHE A 181 -23.17 -15.45 -2.30
C PHE A 181 -24.09 -16.64 -1.93
N GLY A 182 -25.41 -16.45 -1.96
CA GLY A 182 -26.38 -17.53 -1.70
C GLY A 182 -26.34 -18.09 -0.28
N VAL A 183 -25.94 -17.29 0.70
CA VAL A 183 -25.87 -17.70 2.11
C VAL A 183 -27.26 -17.60 2.73
N SER A 184 -27.94 -18.73 2.94
CA SER A 184 -29.21 -18.81 3.69
C SER A 184 -28.96 -19.06 5.18
N GLU A 185 -29.85 -18.60 6.06
CA GLU A 185 -29.77 -18.86 7.51
C GLU A 185 -29.67 -20.36 7.86
N ASP A 186 -30.24 -21.23 7.00
CA ASP A 186 -30.29 -22.68 7.21
C ASP A 186 -29.13 -23.50 6.61
N ASN A 187 -28.19 -22.90 5.86
CA ASN A 187 -27.09 -23.65 5.21
C ASN A 187 -25.72 -23.29 5.81
N ASN A 188 -25.12 -24.29 6.50
CA ASN A 188 -23.72 -24.40 6.91
C ASN A 188 -23.02 -23.08 7.31
N GLU A 189 -22.87 -22.86 8.62
CA GLU A 189 -22.13 -21.78 9.31
C GLU A 189 -20.71 -21.43 8.77
N LYS A 190 -20.17 -22.18 7.80
CA LYS A 190 -18.79 -22.06 7.31
C LYS A 190 -18.55 -20.90 6.35
N VAL A 191 -19.56 -20.40 5.64
CA VAL A 191 -19.41 -19.33 4.63
C VAL A 191 -20.41 -18.21 4.90
N ASN A 192 -20.12 -17.37 5.89
CA ASN A 192 -20.91 -16.17 6.21
C ASN A 192 -19.98 -14.96 6.30
N ILE A 193 -20.49 -13.78 5.92
CA ILE A 193 -19.79 -12.52 6.16
C ILE A 193 -19.85 -12.20 7.65
N THR A 194 -18.68 -11.95 8.26
CA THR A 194 -18.53 -11.72 9.71
C THR A 194 -18.16 -10.27 10.02
N GLY A 195 -17.98 -9.92 11.29
CA GLY A 195 -17.51 -8.61 11.76
C GLY A 195 -18.55 -7.48 11.75
N GLU A 196 -18.11 -6.30 12.17
CA GLU A 196 -18.95 -5.12 12.36
C GLU A 196 -19.37 -4.51 11.00
N PRO A 197 -20.68 -4.42 10.68
CA PRO A 197 -21.15 -3.76 9.47
C PRO A 197 -20.96 -2.24 9.44
N ALA A 198 -20.92 -1.56 10.59
CA ALA A 198 -20.77 -0.10 10.64
C ALA A 198 -19.51 0.38 9.90
N GLY A 199 -19.66 1.39 9.04
CA GLY A 199 -18.61 1.90 8.16
C GLY A 199 -18.45 1.12 6.85
N ARG A 200 -19.09 -0.04 6.69
CA ARG A 200 -19.03 -0.78 5.43
C ARG A 200 -19.92 -0.12 4.38
N GLN A 201 -19.38 0.03 3.18
CA GLN A 201 -20.03 0.67 2.04
C GLN A 201 -19.71 -0.14 0.78
N ILE A 202 -20.73 -0.53 0.02
CA ILE A 202 -20.56 -1.31 -1.23
C ILE A 202 -21.54 -0.83 -2.30
N TRP A 203 -21.18 -1.00 -3.56
CA TRP A 203 -22.06 -0.68 -4.69
C TRP A 203 -22.70 -1.94 -5.26
N THR A 204 -24.02 -1.89 -5.48
CA THR A 204 -24.79 -2.98 -6.08
C THR A 204 -25.82 -2.44 -7.08
N THR A 205 -26.24 -3.30 -8.00
CA THR A 205 -27.35 -3.02 -8.92
C THR A 205 -28.69 -3.28 -8.23
N LEU A 206 -29.72 -2.49 -8.57
CA LEU A 206 -31.10 -2.70 -8.12
C LEU A 206 -31.75 -3.86 -8.89
N GLN A 207 -32.49 -4.74 -8.20
CA GLN A 207 -33.26 -5.78 -8.86
C GLN A 207 -34.62 -5.22 -9.32
N ARG A 208 -35.11 -5.72 -10.46
CA ARG A 208 -36.36 -5.26 -11.13
C ARG A 208 -37.62 -5.27 -10.24
N LYS A 209 -37.61 -5.94 -9.08
CA LYS A 209 -38.74 -6.01 -8.15
C LYS A 209 -38.82 -4.81 -7.19
N ASP A 210 -37.77 -4.00 -7.09
CA ASP A 210 -37.74 -2.79 -6.25
C ASP A 210 -38.29 -1.55 -7.00
N GLU A 211 -38.85 -1.74 -8.20
CA GLU A 211 -39.44 -0.68 -9.02
C GLU A 211 -40.87 -0.33 -8.56
N GLU A 212 -40.98 0.30 -7.39
CA GLU A 212 -42.13 1.16 -7.05
C GLU A 212 -41.61 2.55 -6.66
N SER A 213 -41.21 3.37 -7.64
CA SER A 213 -40.97 4.80 -7.41
C SER A 213 -42.17 5.62 -7.85
N LYS A 214 -42.72 6.40 -6.92
CA LYS A 214 -43.66 7.49 -7.17
C LYS A 214 -43.12 8.43 -8.27
N ASP A 215 -44.00 8.95 -9.11
CA ASP A 215 -43.69 10.02 -10.07
C ASP A 215 -43.14 11.23 -9.30
N GLU A 216 -41.81 11.43 -9.34
CA GLU A 216 -41.13 12.60 -8.79
C GLU A 216 -41.10 13.71 -9.85
N SER A 217 -41.18 14.97 -9.40
CA SER A 217 -41.22 16.10 -10.33
C SER A 217 -39.83 16.37 -10.91
N LYS A 218 -39.74 16.57 -12.23
CA LYS A 218 -38.47 16.88 -12.93
C LYS A 218 -37.67 18.03 -12.32
N LEU A 219 -38.35 19.04 -11.77
CA LEU A 219 -37.74 20.21 -11.13
C LEU A 219 -36.96 19.85 -9.84
N GLU A 220 -37.41 18.82 -9.14
CA GLU A 220 -36.77 18.34 -7.91
C GLU A 220 -35.49 17.54 -8.25
N GLU A 221 -35.54 16.70 -9.28
CA GLU A 221 -34.37 15.97 -9.79
C GLU A 221 -33.26 16.92 -10.25
N ASP A 222 -33.61 17.99 -10.99
CA ASP A 222 -32.63 18.98 -11.46
C ASP A 222 -31.93 19.70 -10.29
N ALA A 223 -32.68 20.04 -9.23
CA ALA A 223 -32.13 20.71 -8.03
C ALA A 223 -31.21 19.78 -7.21
N ILE A 224 -31.58 18.49 -7.07
CA ILE A 224 -30.75 17.47 -6.43
C ILE A 224 -29.43 17.32 -7.19
N MET A 225 -29.49 17.24 -8.53
CA MET A 225 -28.29 17.08 -9.34
C MET A 225 -27.41 18.34 -9.34
N GLU A 226 -27.98 19.55 -9.33
CA GLU A 226 -27.22 20.80 -9.16
C GLU A 226 -26.40 20.75 -7.85
N MET A 227 -27.05 20.33 -6.76
CA MET A 227 -26.43 20.23 -5.45
C MET A 227 -25.36 19.13 -5.39
N ALA A 228 -25.63 17.96 -5.97
CA ALA A 228 -24.71 16.83 -6.01
C ALA A 228 -23.41 17.17 -6.77
N CYS A 229 -23.53 17.93 -7.87
CA CYS A 229 -22.37 18.33 -8.67
C CYS A 229 -21.46 19.36 -7.96
N GLY A 230 -21.97 20.08 -6.96
CA GLY A 230 -21.18 21.03 -6.17
C GLY A 230 -20.48 22.11 -7.02
N GLY A 231 -21.14 22.56 -8.10
CA GLY A 231 -20.60 23.53 -9.05
C GLY A 231 -19.80 22.95 -10.22
N ARG A 232 -19.67 21.62 -10.32
CA ARG A 232 -19.16 20.95 -11.52
C ARG A 232 -20.29 20.72 -12.54
N GLU A 233 -19.92 20.43 -13.78
CA GLU A 233 -20.89 19.96 -14.79
C GLU A 233 -21.25 18.49 -14.56
N VAL A 234 -22.48 18.12 -14.90
CA VAL A 234 -22.90 16.71 -14.90
C VAL A 234 -22.06 15.91 -15.89
N GLY A 235 -21.58 14.75 -15.43
CA GLY A 235 -20.68 13.86 -16.17
C GLY A 235 -19.22 14.04 -15.77
N PHE A 236 -18.31 13.47 -16.54
CA PHE A 236 -16.89 13.44 -16.23
C PHE A 236 -16.03 13.94 -17.38
N ASN A 237 -14.99 14.73 -17.06
CA ASN A 237 -14.02 15.22 -18.03
C ASN A 237 -12.64 15.37 -17.37
N PRO A 238 -11.71 14.41 -17.58
CA PRO A 238 -10.42 14.39 -16.91
C PRO A 238 -9.49 15.53 -17.36
N SER A 239 -9.75 16.15 -18.52
CA SER A 239 -8.99 17.33 -18.96
C SER A 239 -9.27 18.58 -18.13
N LYS A 240 -10.43 18.64 -17.45
CA LYS A 240 -10.80 19.72 -16.53
C LYS A 240 -10.40 19.37 -15.10
N ASN A 241 -10.75 18.16 -14.66
CA ASN A 241 -10.35 17.61 -13.38
C ASN A 241 -10.34 16.08 -13.47
N PRO A 242 -9.19 15.41 -13.28
CA PRO A 242 -9.11 13.95 -13.32
C PRO A 242 -9.74 13.29 -12.09
N ASN A 243 -10.12 14.05 -11.06
CA ASN A 243 -10.82 13.51 -9.89
C ASN A 243 -12.33 13.58 -10.09
N SER A 244 -13.04 12.51 -9.73
CA SER A 244 -14.51 12.50 -9.55
C SER A 244 -14.94 13.44 -8.42
N CYS A 245 -16.24 13.68 -8.29
CA CYS A 245 -16.86 14.39 -7.16
C CYS A 245 -18.07 13.66 -6.57
N ASP A 246 -18.18 12.34 -6.79
CA ASP A 246 -19.22 11.49 -6.22
C ASP A 246 -20.64 11.92 -6.58
N GLN A 247 -20.86 12.34 -7.83
CA GLN A 247 -22.15 12.89 -8.26
C GLN A 247 -23.31 11.93 -7.98
N ILE A 248 -23.08 10.62 -8.22
CA ILE A 248 -24.08 9.56 -8.02
C ILE A 248 -24.41 9.39 -6.54
N PHE A 249 -23.38 9.21 -5.70
CA PHE A 249 -23.55 9.00 -4.27
C PHE A 249 -24.22 10.21 -3.61
N ARG A 250 -23.75 11.42 -3.93
CA ARG A 250 -24.30 12.67 -3.38
C ARG A 250 -25.76 12.85 -3.76
N ALA A 251 -26.13 12.58 -5.01
CA ALA A 251 -27.53 12.65 -5.44
C ALA A 251 -28.42 11.67 -4.65
N GLN A 252 -27.94 10.44 -4.43
CA GLN A 252 -28.66 9.45 -3.62
C GLN A 252 -28.82 9.88 -2.16
N GLN A 253 -27.76 10.41 -1.56
CA GLN A 253 -27.79 10.89 -0.17
C GLN A 253 -28.69 12.11 0.00
N ILE A 254 -28.62 13.09 -0.91
CA ILE A 254 -29.49 14.28 -0.88
C ILE A 254 -30.95 13.87 -1.05
N LYS A 255 -31.24 12.95 -1.98
CA LYS A 255 -32.59 12.40 -2.16
C LYS A 255 -33.09 11.68 -0.90
N SER A 256 -32.24 10.86 -0.29
CA SER A 256 -32.55 10.19 0.99
C SER A 256 -32.84 11.21 2.09
N TYR A 257 -31.99 12.23 2.23
CA TYR A 257 -32.16 13.31 3.21
C TYR A 257 -33.51 14.02 3.08
N LEU A 258 -33.93 14.40 1.86
CA LEU A 258 -35.23 15.04 1.62
C LEU A 258 -36.42 14.12 1.92
N SER A 259 -36.26 12.80 1.76
CA SER A 259 -37.32 11.83 2.02
C SER A 259 -37.61 11.59 3.51
N ILE A 260 -36.65 11.90 4.40
CA ILE A 260 -36.77 11.67 5.85
C ILE A 260 -37.81 12.60 6.50
N SER A 261 -37.91 13.85 6.05
CA SER A 261 -38.79 14.84 6.68
C SER A 261 -39.23 15.91 5.69
N PRO A 262 -40.52 16.32 5.68
CA PRO A 262 -41.00 17.40 4.82
C PRO A 262 -40.40 18.78 5.16
N ASN A 263 -39.78 18.92 6.34
CA ASN A 263 -39.09 20.14 6.75
C ASN A 263 -37.64 20.19 6.25
N HIS A 264 -37.09 19.08 5.77
CA HIS A 264 -35.76 19.07 5.18
C HIS A 264 -35.78 19.83 3.86
N THR A 265 -34.87 20.80 3.74
CA THR A 265 -34.73 21.64 2.55
C THR A 265 -33.28 21.69 2.13
N LEU A 266 -33.07 21.98 0.85
CA LEU A 266 -31.74 22.20 0.30
C LEU A 266 -31.21 23.58 0.71
N PRO A 267 -29.91 23.70 1.05
CA PRO A 267 -29.29 25.00 1.26
C PRO A 267 -29.36 25.84 -0.03
N CYS A 268 -29.67 27.13 0.08
CA CYS A 268 -29.82 28.00 -1.09
C CYS A 268 -28.49 28.15 -1.85
N THR A 269 -28.39 27.69 -3.11
CA THR A 269 -27.17 27.80 -3.93
C THR A 269 -26.86 29.25 -4.33
N LYS A 270 -27.90 30.08 -4.49
CA LYS A 270 -27.78 31.48 -4.98
C LYS A 270 -27.31 32.49 -3.94
N THR A 271 -27.60 32.25 -2.66
CA THR A 271 -27.28 33.21 -1.59
C THR A 271 -25.84 33.00 -1.11
N LYS A 272 -25.01 34.04 -1.23
CA LYS A 272 -23.64 34.03 -0.72
C LYS A 272 -23.64 34.33 0.79
N PRO A 273 -22.95 33.55 1.64
CA PRO A 273 -22.79 33.88 3.05
C PRO A 273 -21.99 35.18 3.22
N ASN A 274 -22.38 36.02 4.17
CA ASN A 274 -21.74 37.30 4.47
C ASN A 274 -20.69 37.19 5.59
N THR A 275 -20.74 36.11 6.39
CA THR A 275 -19.78 35.85 7.46
C THR A 275 -19.18 34.44 7.36
N PRO A 276 -18.00 34.19 7.95
CA PRO A 276 -17.44 32.83 8.04
C PRO A 276 -18.38 31.85 8.75
N LEU A 277 -19.11 32.30 9.77
CA LEU A 277 -20.07 31.47 10.49
C LEU A 277 -21.26 31.08 9.61
N GLU A 278 -21.82 32.02 8.84
CA GLU A 278 -22.88 31.71 7.87
C GLU A 278 -22.38 30.72 6.80
N ALA A 279 -21.13 30.86 6.35
CA ALA A 279 -20.52 29.93 5.42
C ALA A 279 -20.37 28.53 6.02
N ALA A 280 -19.90 28.44 7.27
CA ALA A 280 -19.77 27.18 8.00
C ALA A 280 -21.13 26.50 8.20
N LYS A 281 -22.16 27.22 8.64
CA LYS A 281 -23.53 26.70 8.78
C LYS A 281 -24.07 26.14 7.47
N LYS A 282 -23.90 26.88 6.38
CA LYS A 282 -24.32 26.43 5.04
C LYS A 282 -23.55 25.20 4.56
N ALA A 283 -22.24 25.14 4.81
CA ALA A 283 -21.41 24.01 4.45
C ALA A 283 -21.76 22.76 5.26
N ILE A 284 -21.98 22.89 6.57
CA ILE A 284 -22.36 21.78 7.46
C ILE A 284 -23.77 21.29 7.15
N HIS A 285 -24.72 22.19 6.82
CA HIS A 285 -26.05 21.78 6.32
C HIS A 285 -25.93 20.97 5.02
N PHE A 286 -25.07 21.36 4.08
CA PHE A 286 -24.80 20.52 2.92
C PHE A 286 -24.19 19.17 3.31
N TYR A 287 -23.15 19.19 4.14
CA TYR A 287 -22.40 17.99 4.50
C TYR A 287 -23.21 17.01 5.34
N SER A 288 -24.16 17.50 6.16
CA SER A 288 -25.09 16.66 6.93
C SER A 288 -26.03 15.85 6.04
N MET A 289 -26.34 16.34 4.84
CA MET A 289 -27.13 15.57 3.87
C MET A 289 -26.36 14.38 3.30
N LEU A 290 -25.03 14.38 3.40
CA LEU A 290 -24.16 13.32 2.86
C LEU A 290 -23.76 12.27 3.90
N GLN A 291 -24.13 12.48 5.16
CA GLN A 291 -23.84 11.54 6.24
C GLN A 291 -24.67 10.27 6.07
N THR A 292 -24.04 9.11 6.16
CA THR A 292 -24.73 7.82 6.08
C THR A 292 -25.59 7.57 7.31
N GLU A 293 -26.48 6.58 7.23
CA GLU A 293 -27.41 6.23 8.31
C GLU A 293 -26.70 5.80 9.62
N ASP A 294 -25.57 5.11 9.49
CA ASP A 294 -24.73 4.64 10.60
C ASP A 294 -23.72 5.69 11.09
N GLY A 295 -23.70 6.87 10.46
CA GLY A 295 -23.09 8.09 11.00
C GLY A 295 -21.73 8.48 10.43
N HIS A 296 -21.16 7.69 9.51
CA HIS A 296 -19.92 8.05 8.83
C HIS A 296 -20.15 8.87 7.56
N TRP A 297 -19.07 9.35 6.95
CA TRP A 297 -19.10 9.87 5.59
C TRP A 297 -18.42 8.91 4.63
N ALA A 298 -19.19 8.47 3.65
CA ALA A 298 -18.78 7.63 2.54
C ALA A 298 -18.26 8.52 1.38
N GLY A 299 -17.29 8.02 0.61
CA GLY A 299 -16.69 8.79 -0.48
C GLY A 299 -15.66 8.03 -1.31
N ASP A 300 -15.37 8.61 -2.48
CA ASP A 300 -14.29 8.15 -3.34
C ASP A 300 -12.94 8.28 -2.65
N TYR A 301 -12.20 7.17 -2.64
CA TYR A 301 -10.85 7.05 -2.11
C TYR A 301 -9.94 6.33 -3.12
N GLY A 302 -10.19 6.55 -4.41
CA GLY A 302 -9.41 6.02 -5.51
C GLY A 302 -8.14 6.83 -5.79
N GLY A 303 -7.68 6.78 -7.04
CA GLY A 303 -6.54 7.55 -7.51
C GLY A 303 -5.41 6.68 -8.08
N PRO A 304 -4.89 5.67 -7.35
CA PRO A 304 -3.87 4.78 -7.88
C PRO A 304 -4.38 3.91 -9.04
N HIS A 305 -3.59 3.82 -10.11
CA HIS A 305 -3.96 3.09 -11.35
C HIS A 305 -3.47 1.63 -11.39
N PHE A 306 -2.84 1.13 -10.32
CA PHE A 306 -2.31 -0.23 -10.26
C PHE A 306 -3.10 -1.17 -9.34
N LEU A 307 -4.14 -0.66 -8.66
CA LEU A 307 -4.95 -1.44 -7.72
C LEU A 307 -5.97 -2.31 -8.46
N MET A 308 -6.82 -1.67 -9.25
CA MET A 308 -7.87 -2.35 -9.99
C MET A 308 -7.34 -3.41 -10.98
N PRO A 309 -6.23 -3.19 -11.71
CA PRO A 309 -5.63 -4.26 -12.50
C PRO A 309 -5.26 -5.51 -11.69
N GLY A 310 -4.77 -5.37 -10.45
CA GLY A 310 -4.44 -6.51 -9.60
C GLY A 310 -5.64 -7.39 -9.27
N VAL A 311 -6.78 -6.78 -8.89
CA VAL A 311 -8.00 -7.54 -8.61
C VAL A 311 -8.63 -8.15 -9.88
N ILE A 312 -8.52 -7.49 -11.04
CA ILE A 312 -8.98 -8.04 -12.33
C ILE A 312 -8.14 -9.25 -12.73
N ILE A 313 -6.81 -9.18 -12.56
CA ILE A 313 -5.92 -10.32 -12.81
C ILE A 313 -6.26 -11.46 -11.84
N ALA A 314 -6.45 -11.18 -10.54
CA ALA A 314 -6.88 -12.17 -9.56
C ALA A 314 -8.21 -12.84 -9.95
N TRP A 315 -9.24 -12.06 -10.30
CA TRP A 315 -10.53 -12.55 -10.80
C TRP A 315 -10.37 -13.47 -12.02
N TYR A 316 -9.52 -13.07 -12.97
CA TYR A 316 -9.26 -13.83 -14.17
C TYR A 316 -8.59 -15.17 -13.89
N VAL A 317 -7.50 -15.19 -13.10
CA VAL A 317 -6.74 -16.42 -12.81
C VAL A 317 -7.52 -17.39 -11.91
N MET A 318 -8.50 -16.88 -11.17
CA MET A 318 -9.45 -17.68 -10.37
C MET A 318 -10.64 -18.20 -11.19
N GLY A 319 -10.66 -17.99 -12.51
CA GLY A 319 -11.70 -18.54 -13.39
C GLY A 319 -12.94 -17.66 -13.53
N ARG A 320 -12.81 -16.35 -13.28
CA ARG A 320 -13.85 -15.33 -13.47
C ARG A 320 -15.17 -15.60 -12.73
N PRO A 321 -15.14 -15.85 -11.40
CA PRO A 321 -16.37 -16.09 -10.63
C PRO A 321 -17.29 -14.86 -10.67
N ASP A 322 -18.53 -15.06 -11.13
CA ASP A 322 -19.56 -14.01 -11.21
C ASP A 322 -19.92 -13.44 -9.82
N GLU A 323 -19.85 -14.28 -8.79
CA GLU A 323 -20.11 -13.87 -7.41
C GLU A 323 -19.05 -12.86 -6.90
N MET A 324 -17.85 -12.84 -7.49
CA MET A 324 -16.79 -11.87 -7.15
C MET A 324 -16.93 -10.56 -7.93
N LEU A 325 -16.99 -10.63 -9.27
CA LEU A 325 -17.19 -9.49 -10.16
C LEU A 325 -18.25 -9.85 -11.20
N ASP A 326 -19.33 -9.08 -11.23
CA ASP A 326 -20.40 -9.27 -12.20
C ASP A 326 -20.16 -8.45 -13.48
N LYS A 327 -20.93 -8.76 -14.53
CA LYS A 327 -20.80 -8.08 -15.83
C LYS A 327 -20.98 -6.56 -15.75
N HIS A 328 -21.84 -6.06 -14.87
CA HIS A 328 -22.07 -4.62 -14.73
C HIS A 328 -20.88 -3.93 -14.07
N GLN A 329 -20.31 -4.54 -13.03
CA GLN A 329 -19.06 -4.09 -12.41
C GLN A 329 -17.92 -4.08 -13.43
N CYS A 330 -17.74 -5.17 -14.19
CA CYS A 330 -16.73 -5.24 -15.25
C CYS A 330 -16.88 -4.13 -16.30
N ASN A 331 -18.11 -3.83 -16.74
CA ASN A 331 -18.36 -2.72 -17.67
C ASN A 331 -17.98 -1.37 -17.07
N MET A 332 -18.28 -1.13 -15.79
CA MET A 332 -17.93 0.13 -15.14
C MET A 332 -16.43 0.25 -14.86
N MET A 333 -15.73 -0.87 -14.65
CA MET A 333 -14.26 -0.90 -14.57
C MET A 333 -13.65 -0.57 -15.93
N MET A 334 -14.15 -1.16 -17.04
CA MET A 334 -13.70 -0.80 -18.39
C MET A 334 -13.91 0.68 -18.70
N HIS A 335 -15.05 1.24 -18.28
CA HIS A 335 -15.33 2.67 -18.42
C HIS A 335 -14.27 3.51 -17.70
N TYR A 336 -13.98 3.20 -16.43
CA TYR A 336 -12.95 3.88 -15.65
C TYR A 336 -11.59 3.85 -16.32
N ILE A 337 -11.10 2.68 -16.75
CA ILE A 337 -9.81 2.60 -17.43
C ILE A 337 -9.83 3.46 -18.70
N THR A 338 -10.90 3.39 -19.48
CA THR A 338 -11.01 4.09 -20.76
C THR A 338 -11.00 5.61 -20.61
N VAL A 339 -11.77 6.17 -19.68
CA VAL A 339 -11.87 7.64 -19.53
C VAL A 339 -10.56 8.24 -19.02
N HIS A 340 -9.79 7.49 -18.24
CA HIS A 340 -8.51 7.96 -17.69
C HIS A 340 -7.31 7.82 -18.66
N GLN A 341 -7.50 7.27 -19.86
CA GLN A 341 -6.43 7.16 -20.85
C GLN A 341 -5.94 8.54 -21.29
N GLN A 342 -4.64 8.76 -21.25
CA GLN A 342 -4.02 10.01 -21.68
C GLN A 342 -3.89 10.09 -23.20
N THR A 343 -3.63 11.30 -23.72
CA THR A 343 -3.53 11.55 -25.17
C THR A 343 -2.41 10.76 -25.85
N ASP A 344 -1.37 10.40 -25.08
CA ASP A 344 -0.27 9.54 -25.53
C ASP A 344 -0.61 8.04 -25.54
N GLY A 345 -1.84 7.67 -25.14
CA GLY A 345 -2.32 6.29 -25.09
C GLY A 345 -2.03 5.55 -23.79
N GLY A 346 -1.29 6.15 -22.87
CA GLY A 346 -0.88 5.50 -21.62
C GLY A 346 -1.72 5.87 -20.40
N TRP A 347 -1.30 5.29 -19.27
CA TRP A 347 -1.79 5.59 -17.92
C TRP A 347 -0.62 5.82 -16.97
N GLY A 348 -0.76 6.80 -16.09
CA GLY A 348 0.20 7.04 -15.01
C GLY A 348 0.08 6.00 -13.88
N THR A 349 0.96 6.12 -12.88
CA THR A 349 0.87 5.31 -11.63
C THR A 349 -0.37 5.69 -10.79
N HIS A 350 -0.86 6.91 -10.95
CA HIS A 350 -2.12 7.43 -10.41
C HIS A 350 -2.77 8.37 -11.44
N ILE A 351 -4.04 8.74 -11.22
CA ILE A 351 -4.84 9.60 -12.12
C ILE A 351 -4.21 10.96 -12.44
N GLU A 352 -3.31 11.49 -11.62
CA GLU A 352 -2.60 12.76 -11.86
C GLU A 352 -1.15 12.59 -12.34
N SER A 353 -0.68 11.35 -12.52
CA SER A 353 0.67 11.07 -13.02
C SER A 353 0.69 11.09 -14.54
N PRO A 354 1.75 11.59 -15.20
CA PRO A 354 1.96 11.31 -16.63
C PRO A 354 2.09 9.79 -16.86
N SER A 355 1.87 9.35 -18.09
CA SER A 355 1.94 7.93 -18.47
C SER A 355 3.27 7.25 -18.09
N THR A 356 3.15 6.01 -17.61
CA THR A 356 4.22 5.15 -17.07
C THR A 356 4.13 3.76 -17.68
N MET A 357 5.23 3.00 -17.72
CA MET A 357 5.15 1.60 -18.17
C MET A 357 4.37 0.75 -17.17
N PHE A 358 4.54 1.02 -15.87
CA PHE A 358 3.80 0.37 -14.80
C PHE A 358 2.29 0.55 -14.94
N GLY A 359 1.82 1.79 -15.05
CA GLY A 359 0.41 2.10 -15.23
C GLY A 359 -0.15 1.57 -16.54
N THR A 360 0.53 1.82 -17.66
CA THR A 360 0.03 1.45 -18.99
C THR A 360 -0.05 -0.06 -19.19
N VAL A 361 0.98 -0.83 -18.81
CA VAL A 361 0.97 -2.29 -18.99
C VAL A 361 -0.15 -2.93 -18.18
N LEU A 362 -0.30 -2.54 -16.91
CA LEU A 362 -1.35 -3.10 -16.05
C LEU A 362 -2.76 -2.75 -16.52
N ASN A 363 -3.02 -1.49 -16.90
CA ASN A 363 -4.34 -1.08 -17.37
C ASN A 363 -4.67 -1.65 -18.76
N TYR A 364 -3.69 -1.79 -19.65
CA TYR A 364 -3.87 -2.49 -20.92
C TYR A 364 -4.27 -3.96 -20.71
N VAL A 365 -3.52 -4.68 -19.87
CA VAL A 365 -3.83 -6.07 -19.54
C VAL A 365 -5.21 -6.17 -18.93
N ALA A 366 -5.53 -5.33 -17.93
CA ALA A 366 -6.86 -5.30 -17.31
C ALA A 366 -7.99 -5.10 -18.33
N LEU A 367 -7.85 -4.16 -19.28
CA LEU A 367 -8.83 -3.98 -20.37
C LEU A 367 -8.98 -5.27 -21.19
N ARG A 368 -7.88 -5.89 -21.61
CA ARG A 368 -7.92 -7.13 -22.40
C ARG A 368 -8.60 -8.27 -21.65
N LEU A 369 -8.38 -8.38 -20.33
CA LEU A 369 -8.99 -9.41 -19.47
C LEU A 369 -10.50 -9.18 -19.23
N LEU A 370 -10.94 -7.92 -19.15
CA LEU A 370 -12.36 -7.56 -19.00
C LEU A 370 -13.16 -7.79 -20.30
N ASP A 371 -12.57 -7.52 -21.46
CA ASP A 371 -13.17 -7.82 -22.76
C ASP A 371 -12.13 -8.36 -23.78
N PRO A 372 -12.12 -9.67 -24.04
CA PRO A 372 -11.21 -10.30 -25.01
C PRO A 372 -11.33 -9.75 -26.43
N HIS A 373 -12.43 -9.09 -26.80
CA HIS A 373 -12.66 -8.56 -28.15
C HIS A 373 -12.14 -7.13 -28.37
N ASN A 374 -11.71 -6.43 -27.32
CA ASN A 374 -11.32 -5.03 -27.44
C ASN A 374 -9.91 -4.77 -28.04
N LYS A 375 -9.19 -5.81 -28.49
CA LYS A 375 -7.83 -5.74 -29.06
C LYS A 375 -7.65 -4.67 -30.14
N HIS A 376 -8.67 -4.47 -30.96
CA HIS A 376 -8.67 -3.57 -32.11
C HIS A 376 -9.37 -2.23 -31.85
N THR A 377 -9.78 -1.96 -30.61
CA THR A 377 -10.34 -0.65 -30.24
C THR A 377 -9.25 0.43 -30.28
N PRO A 378 -9.62 1.70 -30.56
CA PRO A 378 -8.64 2.80 -30.55
C PRO A 378 -7.87 2.93 -29.23
N VAL A 379 -8.52 2.63 -28.10
CA VAL A 379 -7.93 2.66 -26.75
C VAL A 379 -6.80 1.63 -26.65
N CYS A 380 -7.08 0.37 -26.98
CA CYS A 380 -6.08 -0.70 -26.93
C CYS A 380 -4.96 -0.50 -27.98
N GLN A 381 -5.27 0.02 -29.16
CA GLN A 381 -4.25 0.31 -30.17
C GLN A 381 -3.25 1.37 -29.70
N LYS A 382 -3.73 2.49 -29.15
CA LYS A 382 -2.85 3.54 -28.60
C LYS A 382 -2.02 3.06 -27.42
N ALA A 383 -2.63 2.30 -26.51
CA ALA A 383 -1.94 1.69 -25.38
C ALA A 383 -0.81 0.76 -25.81
N ARG A 384 -1.08 -0.10 -26.82
CA ARG A 384 -0.07 -0.99 -27.38
C ARG A 384 1.05 -0.21 -28.07
N SER A 385 0.73 0.84 -28.84
CA SER A 385 1.74 1.73 -29.41
C SER A 385 2.63 2.33 -28.34
N PHE A 386 2.07 2.85 -27.25
CA PHE A 386 2.84 3.36 -26.12
C PHE A 386 3.77 2.27 -25.53
N ILE A 387 3.24 1.07 -25.26
CA ILE A 387 4.02 -0.05 -24.71
C ILE A 387 5.20 -0.39 -25.64
N THR A 388 4.95 -0.53 -26.95
CA THR A 388 5.99 -0.83 -27.94
C THR A 388 7.04 0.28 -28.02
N GLU A 389 6.62 1.55 -28.08
CA GLU A 389 7.53 2.71 -28.15
C GLU A 389 8.43 2.85 -26.91
N GLN A 390 7.96 2.38 -25.76
CA GLN A 390 8.71 2.40 -24.51
C GLN A 390 9.52 1.11 -24.25
N GLY A 391 9.67 0.23 -25.26
CA GLY A 391 10.52 -0.96 -25.19
C GLY A 391 9.83 -2.24 -24.71
N GLY A 392 8.49 -2.27 -24.71
CA GLY A 392 7.71 -3.44 -24.33
C GLY A 392 7.64 -3.69 -22.81
N ALA A 393 6.81 -4.65 -22.41
CA ALA A 393 6.52 -4.94 -21.00
C ALA A 393 7.74 -5.43 -20.19
N ILE A 394 8.86 -5.80 -20.84
CA ILE A 394 10.14 -6.05 -20.15
C ILE A 394 10.66 -4.81 -19.40
N MET A 395 10.25 -3.61 -19.80
CA MET A 395 10.60 -2.34 -19.16
C MET A 395 9.63 -1.93 -18.04
N ALA A 396 8.60 -2.73 -17.75
CA ALA A 396 7.68 -2.44 -16.65
C ALA A 396 8.36 -2.57 -15.28
N SER A 397 7.82 -1.89 -14.26
CA SER A 397 8.32 -2.00 -12.89
C SER A 397 8.04 -3.38 -12.28
N SER A 398 8.71 -3.71 -11.17
CA SER A 398 8.69 -5.05 -10.56
C SER A 398 7.28 -5.56 -10.23
N TRP A 399 6.37 -4.71 -9.75
CA TRP A 399 5.02 -5.14 -9.41
C TRP A 399 4.17 -5.47 -10.65
N ALA A 400 4.35 -4.78 -11.78
CA ALA A 400 3.72 -5.17 -13.04
C ALA A 400 4.27 -6.51 -13.52
N LYS A 401 5.60 -6.67 -13.51
CA LYS A 401 6.26 -7.93 -13.86
C LYS A 401 5.74 -9.10 -13.01
N PHE A 402 5.55 -8.89 -11.71
CA PHE A 402 5.00 -9.90 -10.81
C PHE A 402 3.60 -10.35 -11.23
N TRP A 403 2.69 -9.42 -11.48
CA TRP A 403 1.35 -9.74 -11.97
C TRP A 403 1.35 -10.44 -13.34
N LEU A 404 2.25 -10.05 -14.25
CA LEU A 404 2.44 -10.74 -15.53
C LEU A 404 2.93 -12.18 -15.34
N CYS A 405 3.80 -12.44 -14.35
CA CYS A 405 4.24 -13.79 -14.00
C CYS A 405 3.07 -14.66 -13.52
N LEU A 406 2.22 -14.12 -12.62
CA LEU A 406 1.04 -14.84 -12.14
C LEU A 406 0.06 -15.17 -13.28
N LEU A 407 -0.09 -14.26 -14.25
CA LEU A 407 -0.98 -14.43 -15.40
C LEU A 407 -0.40 -15.41 -16.45
N GLY A 408 0.91 -15.66 -16.43
CA GLY A 408 1.62 -16.43 -17.44
C GLY A 408 2.00 -15.60 -18.69
N CYS A 409 1.98 -14.27 -18.60
CA CYS A 409 2.44 -13.39 -19.67
C CYS A 409 3.92 -13.00 -19.53
N MET A 410 4.64 -13.51 -18.53
CA MET A 410 6.08 -13.31 -18.30
C MET A 410 6.63 -14.53 -17.54
N GLU A 411 7.84 -14.97 -17.85
CA GLU A 411 8.51 -16.04 -17.09
C GLU A 411 9.06 -15.53 -15.75
N TRP A 412 9.05 -16.37 -14.72
CA TRP A 412 9.54 -16.02 -13.38
C TRP A 412 11.03 -15.62 -13.36
N GLU A 413 11.82 -16.12 -14.32
CA GLU A 413 13.20 -15.75 -14.58
C GLU A 413 13.36 -14.26 -14.92
N GLY A 414 12.30 -13.61 -15.43
CA GLY A 414 12.24 -12.18 -15.74
C GLY A 414 11.96 -11.27 -14.55
N HIS A 415 11.70 -11.84 -13.38
CA HIS A 415 11.42 -11.10 -12.15
C HIS A 415 12.53 -11.30 -11.11
N ASN A 416 12.86 -10.24 -10.35
CA ASN A 416 13.81 -10.34 -9.24
C ASN A 416 13.30 -11.26 -8.12
N SER A 417 14.19 -11.91 -7.38
CA SER A 417 13.76 -12.91 -6.41
C SER A 417 13.00 -12.30 -5.24
N VAL A 418 11.91 -12.98 -4.84
CA VAL A 418 11.14 -12.66 -3.62
C VAL A 418 11.12 -13.91 -2.73
N PRO A 419 12.24 -14.26 -2.08
CA PRO A 419 12.37 -15.52 -1.37
C PRO A 419 11.49 -15.54 -0.10
N PRO A 420 10.55 -16.50 0.05
CA PRO A 420 9.76 -16.62 1.28
C PRO A 420 10.62 -16.99 2.49
N GLU A 421 11.83 -17.53 2.28
CA GLU A 421 12.75 -17.91 3.36
C GLU A 421 13.17 -16.75 4.25
N MET A 422 13.06 -15.51 3.78
CA MET A 422 13.32 -14.33 4.60
C MET A 422 12.47 -14.28 5.87
N TRP A 423 11.28 -14.89 5.86
CA TRP A 423 10.39 -14.96 7.02
C TRP A 423 10.82 -15.98 8.09
N LEU A 424 11.77 -16.87 7.77
CA LEU A 424 12.33 -17.84 8.72
C LEU A 424 13.61 -17.33 9.39
N LEU A 425 14.08 -16.14 9.00
CA LEU A 425 15.25 -15.53 9.59
C LEU A 425 15.01 -15.26 11.08
N PRO A 426 16.03 -15.36 11.95
CA PRO A 426 15.88 -14.94 13.33
C PRO A 426 15.41 -13.48 13.42
N ASN A 427 14.48 -13.25 14.34
CA ASN A 427 13.91 -11.94 14.60
C ASN A 427 14.93 -10.89 15.02
N TRP A 428 16.23 -11.14 15.19
CA TRP A 428 17.23 -10.08 15.44
C TRP A 428 17.92 -9.60 14.15
N ILE A 429 17.66 -10.24 13.00
CA ILE A 429 18.26 -9.85 11.73
C ILE A 429 17.75 -8.47 11.28
N PRO A 430 18.66 -7.54 10.92
CA PRO A 430 18.36 -6.17 10.51
C PRO A 430 17.27 -6.00 9.44
N PHE A 431 17.24 -6.89 8.45
CA PHE A 431 16.30 -6.86 7.32
C PHE A 431 15.21 -7.93 7.43
N HIS A 432 14.98 -8.48 8.63
CA HIS A 432 13.88 -9.41 8.88
C HIS A 432 12.54 -8.77 8.47
N PRO A 433 11.66 -9.43 7.69
CA PRO A 433 10.42 -8.84 7.19
C PRO A 433 9.51 -8.24 8.28
N GLY A 434 9.49 -8.83 9.48
CA GLY A 434 8.75 -8.31 10.63
C GLY A 434 9.15 -6.91 11.10
N ARG A 435 10.30 -6.38 10.66
CA ARG A 435 10.74 -5.00 10.92
C ARG A 435 10.41 -4.01 9.81
N LEU A 436 10.01 -4.50 8.65
CA LEU A 436 9.65 -3.63 7.54
C LEU A 436 8.31 -2.96 7.84
N TRP A 437 8.10 -1.79 7.23
CA TRP A 437 6.83 -1.08 7.25
C TRP A 437 5.66 -2.05 6.96
N CYS A 438 4.56 -1.92 7.70
CA CYS A 438 3.43 -2.86 7.65
C CYS A 438 2.93 -3.10 6.23
N HIS A 439 2.69 -2.06 5.44
CA HIS A 439 2.29 -2.21 4.05
C HIS A 439 3.32 -2.95 3.20
N CYS A 440 4.61 -2.66 3.39
CA CYS A 440 5.67 -3.36 2.67
C CYS A 440 5.65 -4.86 3.00
N ARG A 441 5.72 -5.23 4.28
CA ARG A 441 5.78 -6.65 4.66
C ARG A 441 4.51 -7.40 4.30
N MET A 442 3.33 -6.79 4.41
CA MET A 442 2.06 -7.45 4.12
C MET A 442 1.82 -7.61 2.61
N VAL A 443 2.42 -6.78 1.75
CA VAL A 443 2.42 -7.03 0.30
C VAL A 443 3.45 -8.09 -0.08
N TYR A 444 4.67 -8.01 0.47
CA TYR A 444 5.74 -8.95 0.13
C TYR A 444 5.55 -10.35 0.73
N LEU A 445 4.69 -10.52 1.75
CA LEU A 445 4.32 -11.82 2.31
C LEU A 445 3.65 -12.75 1.27
N PRO A 446 2.47 -12.41 0.70
CA PRO A 446 1.86 -13.23 -0.34
C PRO A 446 2.67 -13.24 -1.64
N MET A 447 3.40 -12.15 -1.97
CA MET A 447 4.31 -12.18 -3.13
C MET A 447 5.40 -13.25 -2.97
N GLY A 448 5.99 -13.35 -1.78
CA GLY A 448 7.00 -14.36 -1.48
C GLY A 448 6.44 -15.78 -1.53
N TYR A 449 5.22 -15.98 -1.04
CA TYR A 449 4.52 -17.27 -1.15
C TYR A 449 4.31 -17.66 -2.63
N LEU A 450 3.68 -16.80 -3.42
CA LEU A 450 3.37 -17.08 -4.83
C LEU A 450 4.63 -17.24 -5.69
N TYR A 451 5.67 -16.42 -5.44
CA TYR A 451 6.98 -16.57 -6.07
C TYR A 451 7.60 -17.93 -5.71
N GLY A 452 7.68 -18.25 -4.42
CA GLY A 452 8.30 -19.49 -3.94
C GLY A 452 7.55 -20.75 -4.39
N ALA A 453 6.23 -20.67 -4.53
CA ALA A 453 5.40 -21.73 -5.11
C ALA A 453 5.44 -21.78 -6.65
N ARG A 454 6.01 -20.75 -7.30
CA ARG A 454 6.00 -20.56 -8.76
C ARG A 454 4.59 -20.62 -9.34
N PHE A 455 3.65 -19.97 -8.66
CA PHE A 455 2.26 -19.92 -9.13
C PHE A 455 2.18 -19.27 -10.52
N VAL A 456 1.45 -19.90 -11.41
CA VAL A 456 1.05 -19.37 -12.71
C VAL A 456 -0.40 -19.78 -12.94
N TYR A 457 -1.18 -18.93 -13.59
CA TYR A 457 -2.54 -19.22 -14.03
C TYR A 457 -2.61 -20.62 -14.69
N PRO A 458 -3.42 -21.55 -14.17
CA PRO A 458 -3.37 -22.95 -14.61
C PRO A 458 -3.60 -23.19 -16.11
N ASN A 459 -4.31 -22.29 -16.79
CA ASN A 459 -4.62 -22.42 -18.22
C ASN A 459 -3.76 -21.49 -19.11
N ALA A 460 -2.67 -20.91 -18.59
CA ALA A 460 -1.87 -19.93 -19.33
C ALA A 460 -1.43 -20.40 -20.74
N GLU A 461 -1.10 -21.69 -20.89
CA GLU A 461 -0.65 -22.26 -22.18
C GLU A 461 -1.78 -22.60 -23.16
N THR A 462 -3.02 -22.73 -22.67
CA THR A 462 -4.19 -23.11 -23.50
C THR A 462 -5.16 -21.95 -23.73
N ASP A 463 -5.03 -20.86 -22.98
CA ASP A 463 -5.88 -19.69 -23.08
C ASP A 463 -5.44 -18.77 -24.23
N ALA A 464 -6.29 -18.68 -25.25
CA ALA A 464 -6.03 -17.87 -26.45
C ALA A 464 -5.81 -16.39 -26.15
N LEU A 465 -6.41 -15.85 -25.08
CA LEU A 465 -6.18 -14.45 -24.70
C LEU A 465 -4.76 -14.25 -24.16
N ILE A 466 -4.25 -15.20 -23.37
CA ILE A 466 -2.89 -15.15 -22.83
C ILE A 466 -1.86 -15.25 -23.96
N ALA A 467 -2.07 -16.16 -24.91
CA ALA A 467 -1.27 -16.23 -26.13
C ALA A 467 -1.29 -14.89 -26.90
N SER A 468 -2.46 -14.27 -27.07
CA SER A 468 -2.58 -12.95 -27.70
C SER A 468 -1.83 -11.85 -26.94
N LEU A 469 -1.91 -11.84 -25.61
CA LEU A 469 -1.19 -10.88 -24.77
C LEU A 469 0.33 -11.04 -24.89
N ARG A 470 0.86 -12.26 -25.00
CA ARG A 470 2.29 -12.53 -25.24
C ARG A 470 2.77 -11.96 -26.58
N GLU A 471 1.91 -11.87 -27.60
CA GLU A 471 2.22 -11.19 -28.87
C GLU A 471 2.10 -9.66 -28.78
N GLU A 472 1.23 -9.16 -27.92
CA GLU A 472 0.87 -7.74 -27.84
C GLU A 472 1.79 -6.91 -26.94
N LEU A 473 2.38 -7.53 -25.90
CA LEU A 473 3.09 -6.82 -24.84
C LEU A 473 4.58 -6.61 -25.11
N TYR A 474 5.17 -7.33 -26.05
CA TYR A 474 6.61 -7.39 -26.26
C TYR A 474 7.01 -6.94 -27.67
N THR A 475 8.23 -6.41 -27.81
CA THR A 475 8.79 -5.97 -29.09
C THR A 475 9.45 -7.11 -29.87
N GLU A 476 9.77 -8.21 -29.18
CA GLU A 476 10.40 -9.41 -29.71
C GLU A 476 9.47 -10.61 -29.46
N PRO A 477 9.55 -11.69 -30.26
CA PRO A 477 8.78 -12.92 -30.02
C PRO A 477 8.97 -13.45 -28.60
N TYR A 478 7.89 -13.80 -27.92
CA TYR A 478 7.87 -14.19 -26.50
C TYR A 478 8.90 -15.28 -26.16
N GLU A 479 9.02 -16.29 -27.01
CA GLU A 479 9.90 -17.45 -26.84
C GLU A 479 11.39 -17.11 -27.02
N SER A 480 11.69 -15.96 -27.63
CA SER A 480 13.07 -15.51 -27.88
C SER A 480 13.64 -14.62 -26.77
N ILE A 481 12.80 -14.17 -25.83
CA ILE A 481 13.19 -13.25 -24.77
C ILE A 481 14.12 -13.94 -23.77
N ALA A 482 15.32 -13.38 -23.56
CA ALA A 482 16.27 -13.84 -22.55
C ALA A 482 15.85 -13.34 -21.15
N TRP A 483 14.83 -13.99 -20.56
CA TRP A 483 14.18 -13.53 -19.33
C TRP A 483 15.15 -13.25 -18.18
N ASP A 484 16.18 -14.06 -17.99
CA ASP A 484 17.16 -13.89 -16.91
C ASP A 484 17.97 -12.57 -16.98
N GLN A 485 18.01 -11.94 -18.15
CA GLN A 485 18.64 -10.63 -18.40
C GLN A 485 17.67 -9.46 -18.21
N THR A 486 16.37 -9.70 -18.08
CA THR A 486 15.35 -8.65 -18.01
C THR A 486 15.03 -8.18 -16.57
N ARG A 487 15.51 -8.90 -15.54
CA ARG A 487 15.12 -8.69 -14.12
C ARG A 487 15.36 -7.27 -13.60
N HIS A 488 16.44 -6.63 -14.05
CA HIS A 488 16.82 -5.27 -13.62
C HIS A 488 16.32 -4.18 -14.56
N LEU A 489 15.71 -4.54 -15.70
CA LEU A 489 15.18 -3.56 -16.64
C LEU A 489 13.96 -2.86 -16.04
N VAL A 490 13.99 -1.53 -16.01
CA VAL A 490 12.88 -0.67 -15.64
C VAL A 490 12.96 0.58 -16.51
N ALA A 491 11.82 1.02 -17.06
CA ALA A 491 11.76 2.22 -17.86
C ALA A 491 12.27 3.42 -17.04
N PRO A 492 13.12 4.30 -17.60
CA PRO A 492 13.63 5.46 -16.87
C PRO A 492 12.52 6.35 -16.27
N MET A 493 11.35 6.38 -16.92
CA MET A 493 10.18 7.10 -16.42
C MET A 493 9.59 6.56 -15.12
N ASP A 494 9.73 5.25 -14.88
CA ASP A 494 9.17 4.54 -13.73
C ASP A 494 10.18 4.43 -12.58
N ASN A 495 11.45 4.76 -12.84
CA ASN A 495 12.53 4.61 -11.88
C ASN A 495 12.53 5.75 -10.84
N TYR A 496 11.58 5.71 -9.90
CA TYR A 496 11.47 6.68 -8.81
C TYR A 496 12.61 6.55 -7.80
N SER A 497 12.87 5.32 -7.35
CA SER A 497 13.94 4.97 -6.41
C SER A 497 14.90 3.99 -7.10
N PRO A 498 16.00 4.48 -7.69
CA PRO A 498 17.00 3.62 -8.31
C PRO A 498 17.52 2.58 -7.33
N ILE A 499 17.62 1.33 -7.81
CA ILE A 499 18.15 0.22 -7.02
C ILE A 499 19.64 0.51 -6.75
N PRO A 500 20.08 0.63 -5.49
CA PRO A 500 21.51 0.78 -5.19
C PRO A 500 22.28 -0.46 -5.65
N TRP A 501 23.54 -0.30 -6.06
CA TRP A 501 24.38 -1.40 -6.54
C TRP A 501 24.46 -2.58 -5.56
N VAL A 502 24.39 -2.32 -4.24
CA VAL A 502 24.37 -3.36 -3.21
C VAL A 502 23.13 -4.24 -3.35
N MET A 503 21.96 -3.65 -3.56
CA MET A 503 20.71 -4.39 -3.73
C MET A 503 20.69 -5.15 -5.05
N GLU A 504 21.26 -4.57 -6.11
CA GLU A 504 21.44 -5.26 -7.40
C GLU A 504 22.34 -6.50 -7.25
N PHE A 505 23.48 -6.34 -6.56
CA PHE A 505 24.39 -7.44 -6.24
C PHE A 505 23.68 -8.54 -5.42
N LEU A 506 22.97 -8.16 -4.35
CA LEU A 506 22.22 -9.12 -3.52
C LEU A 506 21.15 -9.85 -4.34
N GLN A 507 20.43 -9.15 -5.23
CA GLN A 507 19.44 -9.77 -6.12
C GLN A 507 20.08 -10.72 -7.14
N ASN A 508 21.30 -10.44 -7.60
CA ASN A 508 22.06 -11.37 -8.43
C ASN A 508 22.52 -12.61 -7.66
N CYS A 509 22.94 -12.45 -6.40
CA CYS A 509 23.22 -13.59 -5.51
C CYS A 509 21.96 -14.44 -5.27
N LEU A 510 20.80 -13.81 -5.07
CA LEU A 510 19.53 -14.52 -4.91
C LEU A 510 19.13 -15.29 -6.18
N ALA A 511 19.31 -14.71 -7.36
CA ALA A 511 19.06 -15.43 -8.61
C ALA A 511 19.99 -16.63 -8.82
N LEU A 512 21.26 -16.52 -8.40
CA LEU A 512 22.17 -17.67 -8.36
C LEU A 512 21.70 -18.73 -7.37
N TYR A 513 21.30 -18.33 -6.16
CA TYR A 513 20.70 -19.23 -5.17
C TYR A 513 19.47 -19.96 -5.72
N GLU A 514 18.65 -19.28 -6.52
CA GLU A 514 17.49 -19.90 -7.15
C GLU A 514 17.85 -20.94 -8.22
N ARG A 515 18.89 -20.70 -9.02
CA ARG A 515 19.24 -21.59 -10.15
C ARG A 515 20.19 -22.73 -9.76
N TRP A 516 21.04 -22.54 -8.75
CA TRP A 516 22.16 -23.44 -8.51
C TRP A 516 21.72 -24.79 -7.90
N PHE A 517 21.96 -25.87 -8.65
CA PHE A 517 21.57 -27.24 -8.27
C PHE A 517 22.14 -27.71 -6.92
N ILE A 518 23.32 -27.21 -6.52
CA ILE A 518 23.98 -27.59 -5.26
C ILE A 518 23.12 -27.20 -4.06
N PHE A 519 22.44 -26.05 -4.12
CA PHE A 519 21.58 -25.60 -3.04
C PHE A 519 20.17 -26.17 -3.11
N GLN A 520 19.76 -26.82 -4.20
CA GLN A 520 18.36 -27.23 -4.39
C GLN A 520 17.80 -28.11 -3.26
N PRO A 521 18.48 -29.16 -2.76
CA PRO A 521 17.91 -29.99 -1.69
C PRO A 521 17.64 -29.19 -0.41
N PHE A 522 18.60 -28.37 0.01
CA PHE A 522 18.48 -27.51 1.18
C PHE A 522 17.44 -26.41 0.95
N LYS A 523 17.51 -25.70 -0.18
CA LYS A 523 16.57 -24.68 -0.61
C LYS A 523 15.14 -25.21 -0.58
N ASN A 524 14.87 -26.35 -1.20
CA ASN A 524 13.52 -26.93 -1.26
C ASN A 524 12.99 -27.28 0.14
N TRP A 525 13.86 -27.76 1.04
CA TRP A 525 13.49 -28.01 2.42
C TRP A 525 13.15 -26.73 3.19
N VAL A 526 13.98 -25.69 3.09
CA VAL A 526 13.71 -24.38 3.74
C VAL A 526 12.47 -23.75 3.12
N ARG A 527 12.33 -23.79 1.79
CA ARG A 527 11.20 -23.26 1.03
C ARG A 527 9.88 -23.86 1.49
N LYS A 528 9.81 -25.18 1.67
CA LYS A 528 8.60 -25.83 2.16
C LYS A 528 8.18 -25.30 3.53
N LYS A 529 9.14 -25.07 4.44
CA LYS A 529 8.87 -24.45 5.74
C LYS A 529 8.43 -23.00 5.61
N ALA A 530 9.08 -22.25 4.73
CA ALA A 530 8.80 -20.84 4.51
C ALA A 530 7.40 -20.64 3.91
N LEU A 531 7.02 -21.44 2.91
CA LEU A 531 5.68 -21.43 2.33
C LEU A 531 4.61 -21.77 3.37
N LYS A 532 4.86 -22.77 4.23
CA LYS A 532 3.97 -23.12 5.34
C LYS A 532 3.79 -21.94 6.30
N PHE A 533 4.89 -21.32 6.72
CA PHE A 533 4.86 -20.13 7.59
C PHE A 533 4.10 -18.97 6.93
N SER A 534 4.32 -18.73 5.62
CA SER A 534 3.62 -17.67 4.91
C SER A 534 2.11 -17.88 4.87
N VAL A 535 1.65 -19.13 4.65
CA VAL A 535 0.21 -19.47 4.72
C VAL A 535 -0.33 -19.23 6.12
N GLU A 536 0.34 -19.70 7.16
CA GLU A 536 -0.08 -19.51 8.55
C GLU A 536 -0.15 -18.02 8.94
N TYR A 537 0.80 -17.20 8.48
CA TYR A 537 0.77 -15.75 8.71
C TYR A 537 -0.40 -15.12 7.96
N MET A 538 -0.57 -15.41 6.66
CA MET A 538 -1.70 -14.89 5.89
C MET A 538 -3.05 -15.31 6.51
N ASP A 539 -3.18 -16.55 7.00
CA ASP A 539 -4.38 -17.00 7.73
C ASP A 539 -4.65 -16.13 8.96
N ALA A 540 -3.62 -15.77 9.72
CA ALA A 540 -3.75 -14.90 10.90
C ALA A 540 -4.18 -13.47 10.52
N GLU A 541 -3.59 -12.89 9.45
CA GLU A 541 -4.02 -11.60 8.89
C GLU A 541 -5.49 -11.66 8.47
N ASP A 542 -5.85 -12.66 7.66
CA ASP A 542 -7.19 -12.84 7.11
C ASP A 542 -8.23 -12.96 8.25
N ILE A 543 -7.94 -13.71 9.32
CA ILE A 543 -8.83 -13.83 10.48
C ILE A 543 -8.92 -12.50 11.26
N SER A 544 -7.78 -11.87 11.54
CA SER A 544 -7.72 -10.65 12.35
C SER A 544 -8.38 -9.43 11.69
N THR A 545 -8.35 -9.39 10.36
CA THR A 545 -8.93 -8.32 9.54
C THR A 545 -10.26 -8.71 8.93
N ASN A 546 -10.76 -9.91 9.24
CA ASN A 546 -12.02 -10.42 8.72
C ASN A 546 -12.05 -10.40 7.17
N TYR A 547 -10.92 -10.84 6.59
CA TYR A 547 -10.62 -11.00 5.17
C TYR A 547 -10.61 -9.68 4.39
N ILE A 548 -10.53 -8.53 5.06
CA ILE A 548 -10.35 -7.22 4.42
C ILE A 548 -8.87 -6.98 4.09
N ASP A 549 -7.99 -7.45 4.97
CA ASP A 549 -6.55 -7.21 5.01
C ASP A 549 -6.16 -5.73 5.11
N ILE A 550 -4.89 -5.41 5.37
CA ILE A 550 -4.47 -4.00 5.56
C ILE A 550 -4.67 -3.07 4.34
N GLY A 551 -4.88 -3.61 3.14
CA GLY A 551 -5.02 -2.81 1.93
C GLY A 551 -5.27 -3.62 0.66
N PRO A 552 -5.55 -2.93 -0.47
CA PRO A 552 -6.05 -3.55 -1.69
C PRO A 552 -5.04 -4.47 -2.39
N VAL A 553 -3.75 -4.14 -2.33
CA VAL A 553 -2.69 -4.91 -3.01
C VAL A 553 -2.46 -6.24 -2.31
N ASN A 554 -2.23 -6.22 -0.99
CA ASN A 554 -2.07 -7.45 -0.23
C ASN A 554 -3.38 -8.24 -0.20
N LYS A 555 -4.55 -7.58 -0.19
CA LYS A 555 -5.82 -8.27 -0.31
C LYS A 555 -5.93 -9.13 -1.58
N ALA A 556 -5.67 -8.56 -2.74
CA ALA A 556 -5.73 -9.31 -3.99
C ALA A 556 -4.74 -10.50 -4.00
N LEU A 557 -3.54 -10.30 -3.46
CA LEU A 557 -2.51 -11.33 -3.41
C LEU A 557 -2.74 -12.41 -2.35
N ASN A 558 -3.25 -12.06 -1.16
CA ASN A 558 -3.66 -13.02 -0.13
C ASN A 558 -4.79 -13.91 -0.64
N MET A 559 -5.78 -13.33 -1.34
CA MET A 559 -6.87 -14.09 -1.96
C MET A 559 -6.36 -15.08 -3.01
N VAL A 560 -5.46 -14.68 -3.92
CA VAL A 560 -4.84 -15.60 -4.89
C VAL A 560 -3.99 -16.67 -4.18
N SER A 561 -3.30 -16.30 -3.10
CA SER A 561 -2.53 -17.24 -2.28
C SER A 561 -3.43 -18.28 -1.59
N ALA A 562 -4.56 -17.85 -1.03
CA ALA A 562 -5.57 -18.73 -0.44
C ALA A 562 -6.19 -19.66 -1.50
N TYR A 563 -6.50 -19.14 -2.68
CA TYR A 563 -6.98 -19.94 -3.81
C TYR A 563 -5.98 -21.02 -4.23
N HIS A 564 -4.70 -20.66 -4.37
CA HIS A 564 -3.65 -21.63 -4.68
C HIS A 564 -3.48 -22.66 -3.57
N ALA A 565 -3.44 -22.24 -2.30
CA ALA A 565 -3.35 -23.14 -1.16
C ALA A 565 -4.55 -24.11 -1.05
N ALA A 566 -5.73 -23.68 -1.50
CA ALA A 566 -6.94 -24.47 -1.61
C ALA A 566 -6.98 -25.42 -2.83
N GLY A 567 -5.86 -25.57 -3.56
CA GLY A 567 -5.80 -26.41 -4.75
C GLY A 567 -6.58 -25.83 -5.93
N ASN A 568 -6.56 -24.49 -6.08
CA ASN A 568 -7.25 -23.76 -7.14
C ASN A 568 -8.79 -23.96 -7.09
N ASN A 569 -9.36 -24.08 -5.89
CA ASN A 569 -10.80 -24.25 -5.70
C ASN A 569 -11.45 -22.97 -5.18
N VAL A 570 -12.19 -22.28 -6.05
CA VAL A 570 -12.93 -21.06 -5.66
C VAL A 570 -14.04 -21.32 -4.65
N LYS A 571 -14.58 -22.53 -4.56
CA LYS A 571 -15.67 -22.89 -3.62
C LYS A 571 -15.17 -23.23 -2.21
N GLU A 572 -13.86 -23.18 -1.98
CA GLU A 572 -13.31 -23.33 -0.64
C GLU A 572 -13.76 -22.15 0.27
N PRO A 573 -14.22 -22.41 1.52
CA PRO A 573 -14.76 -21.38 2.40
C PRO A 573 -13.90 -20.13 2.62
N LYS A 574 -12.59 -20.28 2.81
CA LYS A 574 -11.64 -19.18 2.99
C LYS A 574 -11.58 -18.30 1.72
N VAL A 575 -11.56 -18.92 0.55
CA VAL A 575 -11.58 -18.21 -0.74
C VAL A 575 -12.89 -17.45 -0.94
N GLN A 576 -14.02 -18.06 -0.59
CA GLN A 576 -15.34 -17.41 -0.64
C GLN A 576 -15.40 -16.17 0.28
N LYS A 577 -14.87 -16.25 1.51
CA LYS A 577 -14.80 -15.11 2.44
C LYS A 577 -13.94 -13.96 1.88
N HIS A 578 -12.82 -14.28 1.23
CA HIS A 578 -12.02 -13.28 0.51
C HIS A 578 -12.83 -12.58 -0.60
N MET A 579 -13.55 -13.35 -1.42
CA MET A 579 -14.38 -12.80 -2.51
C MET A 579 -15.53 -11.93 -2.00
N MET A 580 -16.17 -12.29 -0.88
CA MET A 580 -17.22 -11.48 -0.22
C MET A 580 -16.75 -10.08 0.16
N ARG A 581 -15.44 -9.91 0.34
CA ARG A 581 -14.78 -8.66 0.76
C ARG A 581 -14.17 -7.85 -0.38
N ILE A 582 -14.32 -8.29 -1.63
CA ILE A 582 -13.90 -7.51 -2.80
C ILE A 582 -14.76 -6.26 -3.00
N PRO A 583 -16.11 -6.32 -2.86
CA PRO A 583 -16.96 -5.14 -2.98
C PRO A 583 -16.60 -4.00 -2.01
N ASP A 584 -16.04 -4.32 -0.84
CA ASP A 584 -15.58 -3.34 0.16
C ASP A 584 -14.52 -2.37 -0.39
N TYR A 585 -13.80 -2.78 -1.45
CA TYR A 585 -12.79 -1.96 -2.13
C TYR A 585 -13.29 -1.31 -3.43
N LEU A 586 -14.53 -1.54 -3.85
CA LEU A 586 -15.04 -1.06 -5.14
C LEU A 586 -15.94 0.16 -4.97
N TRP A 587 -15.61 1.24 -5.66
CA TRP A 587 -16.37 2.49 -5.62
C TRP A 587 -16.83 2.92 -7.00
N LEU A 588 -18.10 3.31 -7.11
CA LEU A 588 -18.71 3.80 -8.34
C LEU A 588 -18.87 5.33 -8.27
N ALA A 589 -18.31 6.02 -9.25
CA ALA A 589 -18.51 7.46 -9.46
C ALA A 589 -18.77 7.75 -10.95
N GLU A 590 -18.90 9.03 -11.31
CA GLU A 590 -19.22 9.45 -12.68
C GLU A 590 -18.14 9.14 -13.73
N ASP A 591 -16.95 8.73 -13.29
CA ASP A 591 -15.85 8.24 -14.13
C ASP A 591 -15.79 6.71 -14.18
N GLY A 592 -16.69 5.99 -13.51
CA GLY A 592 -16.78 4.53 -13.55
C GLY A 592 -16.53 3.85 -12.20
N MET A 593 -16.28 2.54 -12.23
CA MET A 593 -15.99 1.75 -11.04
C MET A 593 -14.48 1.60 -10.88
N LYS A 594 -13.96 1.92 -9.70
CA LYS A 594 -12.54 1.87 -9.37
C LYS A 594 -12.30 1.11 -8.07
N MET A 595 -11.04 0.72 -7.87
CA MET A 595 -10.58 0.14 -6.61
C MET A 595 -10.02 1.25 -5.71
N GLN A 596 -10.56 1.33 -4.50
CA GLN A 596 -10.18 2.28 -3.45
C GLN A 596 -8.77 1.94 -2.89
N GLY A 597 -8.05 2.94 -2.37
CA GLY A 597 -6.73 2.79 -1.75
C GLY A 597 -6.74 2.02 -0.42
N TYR A 598 -7.90 1.92 0.22
CA TYR A 598 -8.26 1.10 1.38
C TYR A 598 -9.70 0.62 1.17
N ASN A 599 -10.32 -0.08 2.13
CA ASN A 599 -11.77 -0.31 2.11
C ASN A 599 -12.61 0.99 2.31
N GLY A 600 -11.94 2.13 2.45
CA GLY A 600 -12.49 3.48 2.53
C GLY A 600 -11.64 4.36 3.45
N SER A 601 -12.13 5.57 3.71
CA SER A 601 -11.55 6.56 4.63
C SER A 601 -12.52 6.94 5.76
N GLN A 602 -13.47 6.07 6.09
CA GLN A 602 -14.65 6.35 6.91
C GLN A 602 -14.32 6.96 8.27
N CYS A 603 -13.43 6.32 9.03
CA CYS A 603 -13.04 6.81 10.35
C CYS A 603 -12.24 8.12 10.27
N TRP A 604 -11.38 8.24 9.24
CA TRP A 604 -10.57 9.43 9.00
C TRP A 604 -11.44 10.65 8.67
N ASP A 605 -12.33 10.52 7.68
CA ASP A 605 -13.21 11.58 7.22
C ASP A 605 -14.19 12.00 8.32
N THR A 606 -14.76 11.02 9.02
CA THR A 606 -15.71 11.26 10.12
C THR A 606 -15.05 11.99 11.29
N SER A 607 -13.81 11.60 11.65
CA SER A 607 -13.06 12.25 12.73
C SER A 607 -12.70 13.70 12.40
N PHE A 608 -12.34 14.00 11.15
CA PHE A 608 -12.07 15.39 10.76
C PHE A 608 -13.33 16.22 10.60
N ALA A 609 -14.40 15.63 10.07
CA ALA A 609 -15.69 16.31 9.93
C ALA A 609 -16.20 16.81 11.28
N ILE A 610 -16.21 15.95 12.30
CA ILE A 610 -16.74 16.34 13.62
C ILE A 610 -15.85 17.35 14.34
N GLN A 611 -14.52 17.27 14.18
CA GLN A 611 -13.60 18.29 14.68
C GLN A 611 -13.89 19.66 14.03
N ALA A 612 -14.13 19.69 12.72
CA ALA A 612 -14.48 20.93 12.03
C ALA A 612 -15.82 21.51 12.52
N VAL A 613 -16.84 20.68 12.77
CA VAL A 613 -18.13 21.10 13.34
C VAL A 613 -17.95 21.64 14.77
N TYR A 614 -17.12 20.98 15.59
CA TYR A 614 -16.80 21.40 16.96
C TYR A 614 -16.09 22.76 16.99
N GLU A 615 -15.04 22.95 16.20
CA GLU A 615 -14.28 24.20 16.11
C GLU A 615 -15.14 25.38 15.61
N CYS A 616 -16.19 25.11 14.84
CA CYS A 616 -17.16 26.13 14.44
C CYS A 616 -18.19 26.47 15.53
N GLY A 617 -18.23 25.73 16.65
CA GLY A 617 -19.24 25.89 17.71
C GLY A 617 -20.65 25.45 17.29
N LEU A 618 -20.76 24.47 16.38
CA LEU A 618 -22.02 24.12 15.71
C LEU A 618 -22.58 22.73 16.08
N LEU A 619 -22.00 22.02 17.06
CA LEU A 619 -22.48 20.70 17.47
C LEU A 619 -23.96 20.71 17.87
N ASP A 620 -24.35 21.67 18.70
CA ASP A 620 -25.72 21.78 19.24
C ASP A 620 -26.74 22.29 18.19
N GLU A 621 -26.27 22.95 17.13
CA GLU A 621 -27.11 23.35 15.99
C GLU A 621 -27.37 22.17 15.04
N PHE A 622 -26.49 21.16 15.03
CA PHE A 622 -26.63 19.93 14.24
C PHE A 622 -26.60 18.69 15.16
N PRO A 623 -27.58 18.53 16.07
CA PRO A 623 -27.53 17.50 17.11
C PRO A 623 -27.62 16.08 16.55
N ASP A 624 -28.40 15.87 15.48
CA ASP A 624 -28.56 14.55 14.86
C ASP A 624 -27.28 14.09 14.16
N LEU A 625 -26.60 15.00 13.46
CA LEU A 625 -25.28 14.75 12.87
C LEU A 625 -24.29 14.33 13.96
N SER A 626 -24.20 15.12 15.03
CA SER A 626 -23.25 14.91 16.12
C SER A 626 -23.48 13.58 16.85
N LYS A 627 -24.74 13.23 17.13
CA LYS A 627 -25.11 11.95 17.76
C LYS A 627 -24.73 10.75 16.90
N LYS A 628 -24.98 10.83 15.59
CA LYS A 628 -24.63 9.76 14.65
C LYS A 628 -23.12 9.56 14.56
N VAL A 629 -22.32 10.63 14.52
CA VAL A 629 -20.86 10.52 14.56
C VAL A 629 -20.39 9.85 15.85
N TRP A 630 -20.93 10.27 16.99
CA TRP A 630 -20.59 9.65 18.28
C TRP A 630 -20.88 8.14 18.26
N ALA A 631 -22.09 7.74 17.85
CA ALA A 631 -22.50 6.35 17.78
C ALA A 631 -21.60 5.52 16.84
N TYR A 632 -21.22 6.09 15.69
CA TYR A 632 -20.28 5.48 14.76
C TYR A 632 -18.90 5.23 15.39
N LEU A 633 -18.29 6.27 15.98
CA LEU A 633 -16.96 6.19 16.56
C LEU A 633 -16.89 5.26 17.78
N GLU A 634 -17.92 5.28 18.62
CA GLU A 634 -18.06 4.36 19.77
C GLU A 634 -18.15 2.90 19.29
N ARG A 635 -19.00 2.63 18.28
CA ARG A 635 -19.21 1.28 17.75
C ARG A 635 -18.00 0.72 16.99
N THR A 636 -17.21 1.60 16.36
CA THR A 636 -16.05 1.20 15.53
C THR A 636 -14.72 1.26 16.26
N GLN A 637 -14.72 1.54 17.56
CA GLN A 637 -13.51 1.50 18.37
C GLN A 637 -12.92 0.07 18.39
N ILE A 638 -11.66 -0.06 17.99
CA ILE A 638 -10.93 -1.32 18.13
C ILE A 638 -10.68 -1.57 19.61
N LEU A 639 -11.35 -2.58 20.16
CA LEU A 639 -11.15 -2.99 21.55
C LEU A 639 -9.98 -3.98 21.64
N SER A 640 -9.13 -3.80 22.64
CA SER A 640 -8.09 -4.77 22.96
C SER A 640 -8.74 -6.09 23.38
N THR A 641 -8.32 -7.20 22.76
CA THR A 641 -8.61 -8.54 23.25
C THR A 641 -7.77 -8.83 24.49
N GLU A 642 -8.20 -9.78 25.35
CA GLU A 642 -7.36 -10.29 26.46
C GLU A 642 -5.97 -10.70 25.95
N VAL A 643 -5.93 -11.38 24.79
CA VAL A 643 -4.69 -11.77 24.12
C VAL A 643 -3.80 -10.58 23.79
N SER A 644 -4.35 -9.47 23.30
CA SER A 644 -3.57 -8.26 22.99
C SER A 644 -3.06 -7.56 24.24
N GLN A 645 -3.84 -7.56 25.33
CA GLN A 645 -3.46 -7.00 26.62
C GLN A 645 -2.35 -7.82 27.30
N ASP A 646 -2.28 -9.12 27.02
CA ASP A 646 -1.24 -10.02 27.54
C ASP A 646 0.10 -9.92 26.77
N THR A 647 0.16 -9.15 25.68
CA THR A 647 1.41 -8.97 24.92
C THR A 647 2.30 -7.90 25.55
N PRO A 648 3.65 -8.02 25.50
CA PRO A 648 4.56 -6.98 26.02
C PRO A 648 4.45 -5.60 25.36
N ALA A 649 3.66 -5.47 24.29
CA ALA A 649 3.45 -4.23 23.55
C ALA A 649 2.29 -3.38 24.11
N PHE A 650 1.45 -3.97 24.95
CA PHE A 650 0.39 -3.31 25.72
C PHE A 650 0.87 -3.11 27.15
#